data_AF-A0A2M9XAT0-F1
#
_entry.id   AF-A0A2M9XAT0-F1
#
_cell.length_a   1.000
_cell.length_b   1.000
_cell.length_c   1.000
_cell.angle_alpha   90.00
_cell.angle_beta   90.00
_cell.angle_gamma   90.00
#
_symmetry.space_group_name_H-M   'P 1'
#
loop_
_entity.id
_entity.type
_entity.pdbx_description
1 polymer ?
#
loop_
_entity_poly.entity_id
_entity_poly.type
_entity_poly.pdbx_seq_one_letter_code
_entity_poly.pdbx_strand_id
1 'polypeptide(L)'
;MKLNLRLLSALLLLLSAGSLFSQTTPGLGMKQEPAELLASLKEANPNRISHRGLSSSVDLSQYMPPVGDQGQQSSCVAWSTAYATKSFQEYMERKDRGWKLSDSSGSPNYSNIFSPAFIYNQINGGRDNGSLISDAMRIVVEKGAAPWSSMPYNERDYLARPPQDAFNTASSYKAKEFLRIRQTDPNELKNQLALGRPVVAGIIVYENFMNLKGKEVYKEGVGKTYGGHAIAIVGYDDSKGAFKFINSWSTQWGDNGYGYIDYRWFTKVCQSAFVLVDDVAPTTTTNTTTTTPATDVKPVPPEKVKPTPPKEIAATQGSYSDKVILTWASVPVAIGYEIHRKGPGDSSFSKVGLSQTNGFTDDGIQKDIAYSYKVATLTDTDSSDLSDGEAIGYAKTEEAKAPPKVVGVKASQGQYPNKIDLAWEPISGVSDYYVYKWNSNQKKYLSVGRVKNANYTDNAAAKNGVTEFYVIAAISNGKTGDASDAASGFTMKSEAKPPKPFGLTATKGLYNSKIEVQWQKVSGASKYLVYRYDVSGLFGGGAWSKVGEEAKEAFIDEKLNGQYAFYAVAAVNKDGQSGPFSDYAYGYIDPNKHRAAKLPTPTNLKGALDPKTGKISLKWDSVKGANEYYVYRKKRGASSWDFVSGTNEKTTNFTADIPEKEILYLYSVTSKTDLGGESDKGTPVSAVLSQAKPAKVMRSFGGDSSLEKFKGPWTAMSWDGSKGVNQVLLEIESQDNVNYVVKFNKQKIFEGRYVENSPIIDKEGKFRIEIENAGDALQVTLKDNGIINQKATLNFLKE
;
A
#
# COMPACT_ATOMS: atom_id res chain seq x y z
N MET A 1 88.39 6.85 18.53
CA MET A 1 87.76 6.65 19.86
C MET A 1 86.36 6.09 19.64
N LYS A 2 86.18 4.80 19.95
CA LYS A 2 84.94 4.05 20.29
C LYS A 2 83.75 3.93 19.30
N LEU A 3 83.39 2.64 19.11
CA LEU A 3 82.07 2.01 18.90
C LEU A 3 81.38 2.17 17.52
N ASN A 4 80.59 1.23 16.97
CA ASN A 4 80.39 -0.23 17.08
C ASN A 4 79.24 -0.59 16.09
N LEU A 5 79.28 -1.78 15.48
CA LEU A 5 78.17 -2.67 15.07
C LEU A 5 77.08 -2.26 14.01
N ARG A 6 77.07 -3.06 12.91
CA ARG A 6 75.96 -3.85 12.29
C ARG A 6 75.06 -3.31 11.14
N LEU A 7 74.88 -4.25 10.19
CA LEU A 7 73.85 -4.47 9.13
C LEU A 7 74.08 -3.81 7.76
N LEU A 8 74.49 -4.51 6.69
CA LEU A 8 73.84 -5.55 5.85
C LEU A 8 72.61 -5.08 5.03
N SER A 9 72.74 -5.20 3.70
CA SER A 9 71.71 -5.59 2.71
C SER A 9 70.77 -4.56 2.05
N ALA A 10 70.83 -4.57 0.70
CA ALA A 10 69.81 -4.26 -0.32
C ALA A 10 69.41 -2.78 -0.55
N LEU A 11 69.80 -2.22 -1.70
CA LEU A 11 69.05 -1.16 -2.37
C LEU A 11 68.68 -1.62 -3.78
N LEU A 12 67.41 -2.05 -3.90
CA LEU A 12 66.78 -2.62 -5.08
C LEU A 12 66.54 -1.56 -6.17
N LEU A 13 66.47 -2.03 -7.42
CA LEU A 13 65.97 -1.33 -8.61
C LEU A 13 64.73 -0.48 -8.31
N LEU A 14 64.80 0.84 -8.55
CA LEU A 14 63.61 1.66 -8.78
C LEU A 14 63.22 1.51 -10.26
N LEU A 15 62.60 0.38 -10.57
CA LEU A 15 61.65 0.30 -11.67
C LEU A 15 60.56 1.33 -11.38
N SER A 16 60.42 2.32 -12.26
CA SER A 16 59.24 3.15 -12.37
C SER A 16 58.07 2.26 -12.78
N ALA A 17 57.53 1.51 -11.83
CA ALA A 17 56.18 1.01 -11.90
C ALA A 17 55.29 2.24 -11.85
N GLY A 18 54.95 2.77 -13.03
CA GLY A 18 53.71 3.51 -13.18
C GLY A 18 52.63 2.58 -12.67
N SER A 19 52.16 2.81 -11.45
CA SER A 19 50.96 2.19 -10.93
C SER A 19 49.86 2.60 -11.90
N LEU A 20 49.60 1.73 -12.87
CA LEU A 20 48.30 1.59 -13.48
C LEU A 20 47.37 1.33 -12.30
N PHE A 21 46.87 2.41 -11.70
CA PHE A 21 45.69 2.34 -10.86
C PHE A 21 44.60 1.84 -11.80
N SER A 22 44.43 0.52 -11.84
CA SER A 22 43.28 -0.12 -12.44
C SER A 22 42.08 0.49 -11.73
N GLN A 23 41.43 1.45 -12.38
CA GLN A 23 40.19 2.06 -11.91
C GLN A 23 39.22 0.90 -11.69
N THR A 24 38.93 0.58 -10.44
CA THR A 24 38.02 -0.50 -10.10
C THR A 24 36.66 -0.16 -10.68
N THR A 25 36.09 -1.06 -11.49
CA THR A 25 34.79 -0.83 -12.13
C THR A 25 33.76 -0.49 -11.05
N PRO A 26 33.14 0.69 -11.10
CA PRO A 26 32.17 1.08 -10.09
C PRO A 26 30.95 0.15 -10.05
N GLY A 27 30.38 -0.01 -8.86
CA GLY A 27 29.21 -0.86 -8.63
C GLY A 27 27.94 -0.30 -9.28
N LEU A 28 27.12 -1.21 -9.82
CA LEU A 28 25.80 -0.93 -10.36
C LEU A 28 24.77 -1.75 -9.57
N GLY A 29 23.57 -1.22 -9.35
CA GLY A 29 22.63 -1.87 -8.44
C GLY A 29 21.21 -1.31 -8.43
N MET A 30 20.85 -0.46 -9.38
CA MET A 30 19.46 -0.02 -9.47
C MET A 30 18.64 -1.15 -10.09
N LYS A 31 17.70 -1.69 -9.31
CA LYS A 31 16.72 -2.65 -9.79
C LYS A 31 15.55 -1.91 -10.44
N GLN A 32 15.06 -2.45 -11.56
CA GLN A 32 13.90 -1.91 -12.24
C GLN A 32 12.65 -2.09 -11.38
N GLU A 33 11.91 -1.00 -11.19
CA GLU A 33 10.62 -1.02 -10.50
C GLU A 33 9.59 -1.79 -11.35
N PRO A 34 8.81 -2.74 -10.78
CA PRO A 34 7.69 -3.35 -11.47
C PRO A 34 6.69 -2.28 -11.95
N ALA A 35 6.14 -2.45 -13.15
CA ALA A 35 5.22 -1.46 -13.75
C ALA A 35 3.98 -1.22 -12.87
N GLU A 36 3.44 -2.28 -12.24
CA GLU A 36 2.32 -2.20 -11.29
C GLU A 36 2.67 -1.37 -10.04
N LEU A 37 3.89 -1.56 -9.51
CA LEU A 37 4.38 -0.78 -8.38
C LEU A 37 4.49 0.70 -8.78
N LEU A 38 5.13 1.01 -9.91
CA LEU A 38 5.21 2.39 -10.40
C LEU A 38 3.84 3.04 -10.61
N ALA A 39 2.85 2.30 -11.13
CA ALA A 39 1.49 2.79 -11.34
C ALA A 39 0.72 3.05 -10.03
N SER A 40 1.06 2.33 -8.97
CA SER A 40 0.45 2.52 -7.65
C SER A 40 0.99 3.73 -6.86
N LEU A 41 2.18 4.23 -7.23
CA LEU A 41 2.84 5.33 -6.51
C LEU A 41 2.25 6.70 -6.92
N LYS A 42 2.10 7.59 -5.94
CA LYS A 42 1.59 8.96 -6.15
C LYS A 42 2.51 9.72 -7.11
N GLU A 43 1.94 10.26 -8.18
CA GLU A 43 2.68 11.10 -9.14
C GLU A 43 2.76 12.55 -8.67
N ALA A 44 3.85 13.24 -8.99
CA ALA A 44 3.98 14.68 -8.69
C ALA A 44 3.03 15.56 -9.53
N ASN A 45 2.67 15.10 -10.72
CA ASN A 45 1.77 15.79 -11.65
C ASN A 45 0.74 14.81 -12.24
N PRO A 46 -0.24 14.37 -11.43
CA PRO A 46 -1.25 13.40 -11.84
C PRO A 46 -2.16 13.96 -12.94
N ASN A 47 -2.32 15.28 -13.03
CA ASN A 47 -3.21 15.95 -13.97
C ASN A 47 -2.54 16.34 -15.30
N ARG A 48 -1.27 15.97 -15.54
CA ARG A 48 -0.54 16.25 -16.79
C ARG A 48 -0.49 17.74 -17.12
N ILE A 49 -0.45 18.60 -16.09
CA ILE A 49 -0.41 20.04 -16.28
C ILE A 49 0.92 20.37 -16.95
N SER A 50 0.86 21.04 -18.09
CA SER A 50 2.07 21.48 -18.80
C SER A 50 2.70 22.66 -18.05
N HIS A 51 3.98 22.54 -17.70
CA HIS A 51 4.75 23.62 -17.08
C HIS A 51 5.32 24.54 -18.17
N ARG A 52 4.81 25.77 -18.26
CA ARG A 52 5.32 26.81 -19.18
C ARG A 52 6.03 27.90 -18.38
N GLY A 53 7.01 28.56 -18.99
CA GLY A 53 7.70 29.69 -18.38
C GLY A 53 8.71 29.33 -17.29
N LEU A 54 9.21 28.09 -17.28
CA LEU A 54 10.36 27.72 -16.43
C LEU A 54 11.61 28.51 -16.86
N SER A 55 12.53 28.75 -15.91
CA SER A 55 13.82 29.37 -16.23
C SER A 55 14.58 28.51 -17.25
N SER A 56 15.45 29.12 -18.06
CA SER A 56 16.26 28.39 -19.04
C SER A 56 17.34 27.49 -18.40
N SER A 57 17.60 27.65 -17.10
CA SER A 57 18.54 26.83 -16.35
C SER A 57 18.25 26.87 -14.85
N VAL A 58 18.59 25.79 -14.16
CA VAL A 58 18.66 25.67 -12.69
C VAL A 58 19.89 24.84 -12.35
N ASP A 59 20.66 25.25 -11.34
CA ASP A 59 21.81 24.49 -10.86
C ASP A 59 21.87 24.46 -9.33
N LEU A 60 21.61 23.29 -8.75
CA LEU A 60 21.63 23.04 -7.31
C LEU A 60 22.99 22.47 -6.85
N SER A 61 23.96 22.25 -7.75
CA SER A 61 25.19 21.51 -7.41
C SER A 61 26.02 22.16 -6.31
N GLN A 62 25.97 23.49 -6.18
CA GLN A 62 26.71 24.21 -5.14
C GLN A 62 26.23 23.89 -3.71
N TYR A 63 25.03 23.33 -3.57
CA TYR A 63 24.40 22.99 -2.28
C TYR A 63 24.41 21.48 -2.00
N MET A 64 24.99 20.69 -2.91
CA MET A 64 25.15 19.25 -2.74
C MET A 64 26.29 18.94 -1.78
N PRO A 65 26.30 17.76 -1.14
CA PRO A 65 27.51 17.32 -0.43
C PRO A 65 28.69 17.20 -1.41
N PRO A 66 29.94 17.25 -0.91
CA PRO A 66 31.09 16.91 -1.73
C PRO A 66 30.89 15.55 -2.41
N VAL A 67 31.42 15.37 -3.61
CA VAL A 67 31.24 14.11 -4.36
C VAL A 67 31.88 12.95 -3.59
N GLY A 68 31.11 11.90 -3.36
CA GLY A 68 31.59 10.67 -2.73
C GLY A 68 31.80 9.52 -3.72
N ASP A 69 32.21 8.38 -3.17
CA ASP A 69 32.54 7.18 -3.93
C ASP A 69 31.89 5.94 -3.29
N GLN A 70 30.98 5.30 -4.03
CA GLN A 70 30.32 4.07 -3.61
C GLN A 70 31.21 2.83 -3.75
N GLY A 71 32.30 2.94 -4.50
CA GLY A 71 33.17 1.81 -4.82
C GLY A 71 32.44 0.72 -5.60
N GLN A 72 32.70 -0.55 -5.27
CA GLN A 72 32.16 -1.70 -6.02
C GLN A 72 30.78 -2.18 -5.55
N GLN A 73 30.28 -1.70 -4.42
CA GLN A 73 29.01 -2.15 -3.87
C GLN A 73 27.83 -1.72 -4.75
N SER A 74 26.78 -2.53 -4.81
CA SER A 74 25.57 -2.26 -5.62
C SER A 74 24.63 -1.23 -4.96
N SER A 75 25.18 -0.20 -4.31
CA SER A 75 24.49 0.72 -3.38
C SER A 75 24.07 2.07 -3.99
N CYS A 76 24.24 2.28 -5.29
CA CYS A 76 23.95 3.54 -6.01
C CYS A 76 22.60 4.19 -5.66
N VAL A 77 21.57 3.39 -5.39
CA VAL A 77 20.25 3.87 -4.97
C VAL A 77 20.29 4.59 -3.63
N ALA A 78 21.01 4.04 -2.65
CA ALA A 78 21.16 4.67 -1.34
C ALA A 78 22.08 5.89 -1.39
N TRP A 79 23.08 5.90 -2.29
CA TRP A 79 23.92 7.07 -2.54
C TRP A 79 23.14 8.24 -3.14
N SER A 80 22.36 8.00 -4.18
CA SER A 80 21.51 9.05 -4.78
C SER A 80 20.41 9.53 -3.81
N THR A 81 19.86 8.63 -2.99
CA THR A 81 18.75 8.94 -2.08
C THR A 81 19.21 9.59 -0.76
N ALA A 82 20.06 8.91 0.02
CA ALA A 82 20.53 9.42 1.32
C ALA A 82 21.63 10.45 1.15
N TYR A 83 22.75 10.04 0.52
CA TYR A 83 23.95 10.86 0.48
C TYR A 83 23.70 12.16 -0.28
N ALA A 84 23.25 12.10 -1.53
CA ALA A 84 23.00 13.30 -2.32
C ALA A 84 21.69 14.00 -1.90
N THR A 85 20.54 13.38 -2.14
CA THR A 85 19.24 14.07 -2.07
C THR A 85 18.86 14.48 -0.65
N LYS A 86 18.93 13.56 0.33
CA LYS A 86 18.51 13.86 1.70
C LYS A 86 19.49 14.82 2.40
N SER A 87 20.80 14.69 2.18
CA SER A 87 21.78 15.65 2.74
C SER A 87 21.58 17.06 2.17
N PHE A 88 21.30 17.17 0.87
CA PHE A 88 20.94 18.44 0.25
C PHE A 88 19.70 19.07 0.90
N GLN A 89 18.63 18.31 1.10
CA GLN A 89 17.38 18.83 1.69
C GLN A 89 17.62 19.39 3.09
N GLU A 90 18.30 18.62 3.92
CA GLU A 90 18.60 18.99 5.30
C GLU A 90 19.54 20.21 5.39
N TYR A 91 20.50 20.30 4.47
CA TYR A 91 21.31 21.50 4.30
C TYR A 91 20.47 22.71 3.89
N MET A 92 19.61 22.60 2.88
CA MET A 92 18.78 23.73 2.43
C MET A 92 17.87 24.26 3.54
N GLU A 93 17.39 23.39 4.42
CA GLU A 93 16.54 23.74 5.56
C GLU A 93 17.31 24.35 6.74
N ARG A 94 18.60 24.02 6.91
CA ARG A 94 19.37 24.34 8.13
C ARG A 94 20.66 25.11 7.89
N LYS A 95 21.02 25.45 6.65
CA LYS A 95 22.24 26.19 6.31
C LYS A 95 22.35 27.51 7.07
N ASP A 96 21.23 28.21 7.27
CA ASP A 96 21.17 29.48 8.01
C ASP A 96 21.34 29.29 9.53
N ARG A 97 21.26 28.04 10.01
CA ARG A 97 21.52 27.63 11.40
C ARG A 97 22.91 26.99 11.56
N GLY A 98 23.78 27.16 10.56
CA GLY A 98 25.15 26.64 10.59
C GLY A 98 25.31 25.18 10.15
N TRP A 99 24.29 24.57 9.54
CA TRP A 99 24.43 23.23 8.95
C TRP A 99 25.37 23.27 7.74
N LYS A 100 26.44 22.47 7.79
CA LYS A 100 27.46 22.42 6.72
C LYS A 100 27.66 20.99 6.25
N LEU A 101 27.69 20.80 4.93
CA LEU A 101 27.98 19.51 4.30
C LEU A 101 29.48 19.27 4.09
N SER A 102 30.31 20.30 4.24
CA SER A 102 31.75 20.18 4.24
C SER A 102 32.37 20.83 5.47
N ASP A 103 33.53 20.34 5.88
CA ASP A 103 34.36 21.02 6.88
C ASP A 103 35.15 22.18 6.26
N SER A 104 35.98 22.84 7.07
CA SER A 104 36.82 23.97 6.63
C SER A 104 37.89 23.61 5.59
N SER A 105 38.21 22.32 5.44
CA SER A 105 39.15 21.81 4.43
C SER A 105 38.47 21.49 3.09
N GLY A 106 37.12 21.58 3.04
CA GLY A 106 36.32 21.14 1.89
C GLY A 106 36.02 19.63 1.89
N SER A 107 36.44 18.90 2.92
CA SER A 107 36.15 17.47 3.07
C SER A 107 34.71 17.23 3.52
N PRO A 108 34.10 16.07 3.22
CA PRO A 108 32.74 15.76 3.64
C PRO A 108 32.55 15.83 5.16
N ASN A 109 31.54 16.58 5.62
CA ASN A 109 31.15 16.60 7.02
C ASN A 109 30.19 15.43 7.32
N TYR A 110 30.75 14.29 7.72
CA TYR A 110 30.01 13.05 7.97
C TYR A 110 29.02 13.10 9.14
N SER A 111 29.05 14.13 9.99
CA SER A 111 28.00 14.34 11.00
C SER A 111 26.70 14.91 10.42
N ASN A 112 26.78 15.53 9.25
CA ASN A 112 25.68 16.25 8.60
C ASN A 112 25.31 15.67 7.22
N ILE A 113 26.08 14.68 6.74
CA ILE A 113 25.81 13.92 5.51
C ILE A 113 25.21 12.57 5.88
N PHE A 114 24.19 12.13 5.16
CA PHE A 114 23.50 10.87 5.44
C PHE A 114 24.18 9.65 4.84
N SER A 115 24.10 8.54 5.58
CA SER A 115 24.71 7.26 5.25
C SER A 115 23.94 6.47 4.19
N PRO A 116 24.58 6.07 3.09
CA PRO A 116 24.03 5.06 2.19
C PRO A 116 23.87 3.70 2.87
N ALA A 117 24.78 3.31 3.77
CA ALA A 117 24.74 2.00 4.45
C ALA A 117 23.51 1.88 5.36
N PHE A 118 23.06 2.99 5.96
CA PHE A 118 21.82 3.00 6.73
C PHE A 118 20.64 2.51 5.90
N ILE A 119 20.51 2.96 4.64
CA ILE A 119 19.41 2.54 3.77
C ILE A 119 19.69 1.17 3.12
N TYR A 120 20.82 1.04 2.42
CA TYR A 120 21.09 -0.12 1.56
C TYR A 120 21.09 -1.45 2.33
N ASN A 121 21.73 -1.47 3.50
CA ASN A 121 21.86 -2.69 4.32
C ASN A 121 20.52 -3.15 4.92
N GLN A 122 19.47 -2.33 4.83
CA GLN A 122 18.12 -2.71 5.23
C GLN A 122 17.33 -3.36 4.08
N ILE A 123 17.57 -2.96 2.84
CA ILE A 123 16.69 -3.24 1.69
C ILE A 123 17.30 -4.19 0.64
N ASN A 124 18.59 -4.54 0.77
CA ASN A 124 19.29 -5.40 -0.18
C ASN A 124 18.94 -6.91 -0.06
N GLY A 125 18.05 -7.30 0.85
CA GLY A 125 17.65 -8.70 1.04
C GLY A 125 18.79 -9.62 1.54
N GLY A 126 19.84 -9.05 2.14
CA GLY A 126 20.99 -9.80 2.64
C GLY A 126 22.01 -10.22 1.56
N ARG A 127 21.91 -9.66 0.35
CA ARG A 127 22.86 -9.90 -0.75
C ARG A 127 23.24 -8.57 -1.43
N ASP A 128 24.48 -8.46 -1.89
CA ASP A 128 24.91 -7.27 -2.65
C ASP A 128 24.49 -7.37 -4.13
N ASN A 129 23.20 -7.14 -4.40
CA ASN A 129 22.66 -7.23 -5.77
C ASN A 129 21.74 -6.05 -6.12
N GLY A 130 21.83 -4.95 -5.36
CA GLY A 130 21.07 -3.75 -5.65
C GLY A 130 19.70 -3.66 -4.95
N SER A 131 19.00 -2.55 -5.18
CA SER A 131 17.70 -2.27 -4.57
C SER A 131 16.78 -1.45 -5.48
N LEU A 132 15.50 -1.40 -5.14
CA LEU A 132 14.53 -0.49 -5.74
C LEU A 132 14.73 0.93 -5.19
N ILE A 133 14.50 1.96 -6.01
CA ILE A 133 14.53 3.36 -5.56
C ILE A 133 13.35 3.61 -4.63
N SER A 134 12.19 3.05 -4.94
CA SER A 134 10.96 3.20 -4.14
C SER A 134 11.10 2.65 -2.72
N ASP A 135 11.86 1.57 -2.51
CA ASP A 135 12.16 1.04 -1.17
C ASP A 135 13.09 1.97 -0.38
N ALA A 136 14.12 2.52 -1.02
CA ALA A 136 15.00 3.49 -0.39
C ALA A 136 14.25 4.78 0.01
N MET A 137 13.39 5.29 -0.88
CA MET A 137 12.52 6.43 -0.60
C MET A 137 11.59 6.15 0.59
N ARG A 138 11.04 4.94 0.66
CA ARG A 138 10.17 4.52 1.76
C ARG A 138 10.91 4.45 3.09
N ILE A 139 12.17 3.99 3.13
CA ILE A 139 13.00 4.04 4.34
C ILE A 139 13.13 5.49 4.84
N VAL A 140 13.37 6.46 3.96
CA VAL A 140 13.47 7.88 4.35
C VAL A 140 12.13 8.41 4.89
N VAL A 141 11.00 8.00 4.34
CA VAL A 141 9.67 8.42 4.84
C VAL A 141 9.28 7.73 6.15
N GLU A 142 9.58 6.44 6.30
CA GLU A 142 9.15 5.65 7.47
C GLU A 142 10.10 5.78 8.65
N LYS A 143 11.41 5.79 8.39
CA LYS A 143 12.48 5.70 9.41
C LYS A 143 13.42 6.92 9.40
N GLY A 144 13.46 7.66 8.30
CA GLY A 144 14.39 8.77 8.08
C GLY A 144 15.75 8.27 7.58
N ALA A 145 16.75 9.14 7.64
CA ALA A 145 18.12 8.80 7.23
C ALA A 145 19.10 9.08 8.38
N ALA A 146 19.96 8.12 8.70
CA ALA A 146 20.99 8.32 9.72
C ALA A 146 22.21 9.04 9.12
N PRO A 147 22.82 10.00 9.84
CA PRO A 147 24.12 10.56 9.46
C PRO A 147 25.17 9.48 9.30
N TRP A 148 26.15 9.73 8.43
CA TRP A 148 27.28 8.85 8.17
C TRP A 148 28.07 8.53 9.44
N SER A 149 28.21 9.47 10.36
CA SER A 149 28.86 9.24 11.65
C SER A 149 28.17 8.16 12.51
N SER A 150 26.85 7.97 12.35
CA SER A 150 26.06 6.97 13.11
C SER A 150 26.03 5.60 12.43
N MET A 151 26.26 5.54 11.12
CA MET A 151 26.39 4.29 10.38
C MET A 151 27.40 4.50 9.24
N PRO A 152 28.71 4.37 9.48
CA PRO A 152 29.71 4.61 8.46
C PRO A 152 29.52 3.69 7.26
N TYR A 153 29.71 4.24 6.06
CA TYR A 153 29.66 3.43 4.85
C TYR A 153 30.97 2.66 4.64
N ASN A 154 30.84 1.39 4.26
CA ASN A 154 31.94 0.55 3.83
C ASN A 154 31.45 -0.27 2.63
N GLU A 155 32.11 -0.13 1.47
CA GLU A 155 31.73 -0.84 0.24
C GLU A 155 31.72 -2.37 0.41
N ARG A 156 32.50 -2.90 1.36
CA ARG A 156 32.58 -4.35 1.63
C ARG A 156 31.55 -4.84 2.65
N ASP A 157 30.78 -3.94 3.25
CA ASP A 157 29.81 -4.27 4.29
C ASP A 157 28.39 -3.87 3.90
N TYR A 158 27.67 -4.85 3.36
CA TYR A 158 26.26 -4.75 3.03
C TYR A 158 25.36 -5.53 4.01
N LEU A 159 25.93 -6.14 5.06
CA LEU A 159 25.21 -7.03 5.97
C LEU A 159 24.98 -6.41 7.35
N ALA A 160 25.86 -5.49 7.78
CA ALA A 160 25.71 -4.83 9.06
C ALA A 160 24.38 -4.09 9.14
N ARG A 161 23.57 -4.47 10.12
CA ARG A 161 22.30 -3.81 10.39
C ARG A 161 22.55 -2.51 11.15
N PRO A 162 21.77 -1.44 10.88
CA PRO A 162 21.94 -0.20 11.61
C PRO A 162 21.80 -0.41 13.12
N PRO A 163 22.72 0.13 13.94
CA PRO A 163 22.59 0.10 15.38
C PRO A 163 21.44 1.01 15.85
N GLN A 164 20.97 0.83 17.09
CA GLN A 164 19.78 1.51 17.60
C GLN A 164 19.93 3.03 17.65
N ASP A 165 21.12 3.53 17.95
CA ASP A 165 21.48 4.95 17.92
C ASP A 165 21.37 5.56 16.52
N ALA A 166 21.73 4.81 15.47
CA ALA A 166 21.50 5.22 14.09
C ALA A 166 20.01 5.36 13.78
N PHE A 167 19.16 4.43 14.23
CA PHE A 167 17.69 4.56 14.09
C PHE A 167 17.12 5.76 14.85
N ASN A 168 17.60 6.00 16.07
CA ASN A 168 17.16 7.14 16.88
C ASN A 168 17.50 8.46 16.18
N THR A 169 18.73 8.57 15.66
CA THR A 169 19.18 9.75 14.94
C THR A 169 18.42 9.92 13.63
N ALA A 170 18.22 8.83 12.87
CA ALA A 170 17.48 8.85 11.61
C ALA A 170 16.05 9.38 11.74
N SER A 171 15.36 9.05 12.84
CA SER A 171 13.97 9.45 13.06
C SER A 171 13.73 10.97 13.06
N SER A 172 14.78 11.78 13.26
CA SER A 172 14.74 13.24 13.20
C SER A 172 14.83 13.81 11.78
N TYR A 173 15.13 12.96 10.80
CA TYR A 173 15.40 13.33 9.41
C TYR A 173 14.50 12.53 8.45
N LYS A 174 13.20 12.52 8.77
CA LYS A 174 12.16 11.85 7.97
C LYS A 174 11.64 12.77 6.89
N ALA A 175 11.49 12.27 5.67
CA ALA A 175 10.70 12.97 4.65
C ALA A 175 9.20 12.77 4.92
N LYS A 176 8.37 13.72 4.49
CA LYS A 176 6.91 13.65 4.59
C LYS A 176 6.33 12.59 3.67
N GLU A 177 6.75 12.64 2.41
CA GLU A 177 6.34 11.71 1.37
C GLU A 177 7.39 11.68 0.25
N PHE A 178 7.20 10.79 -0.72
CA PHE A 178 7.92 10.83 -1.99
C PHE A 178 6.93 10.74 -3.14
N LEU A 179 7.28 11.34 -4.27
CA LEU A 179 6.43 11.40 -5.46
C LEU A 179 7.16 10.82 -6.65
N ARG A 180 6.45 10.02 -7.45
CA ARG A 180 6.93 9.55 -8.75
C ARG A 180 6.90 10.68 -9.77
N ILE A 181 7.97 10.79 -10.53
CA ILE A 181 8.07 11.65 -11.70
C ILE A 181 7.91 10.80 -12.96
N ARG A 182 7.10 11.28 -13.91
CA ARG A 182 7.03 10.65 -15.23
C ARG A 182 8.30 11.01 -16.00
N GLN A 183 9.16 10.01 -16.20
CA GLN A 183 10.44 10.17 -16.87
C GLN A 183 10.33 10.62 -18.34
N THR A 184 9.17 10.41 -18.97
CA THR A 184 8.91 10.84 -20.35
C THR A 184 8.50 12.31 -20.47
N ASP A 185 8.40 13.03 -19.35
CA ASP A 185 8.09 14.46 -19.30
C ASP A 185 9.27 15.26 -18.71
N PRO A 186 10.21 15.72 -19.55
CA PRO A 186 11.33 16.54 -19.10
C PRO A 186 10.90 17.83 -18.38
N ASN A 187 9.75 18.41 -18.73
CA ASN A 187 9.30 19.66 -18.12
C ASN A 187 8.84 19.46 -16.68
N GLU A 188 8.29 18.28 -16.34
CA GLU A 188 8.02 17.93 -14.95
C GLU A 188 9.31 17.84 -14.13
N LEU A 189 10.36 17.21 -14.66
CA LEU A 189 11.67 17.16 -13.98
C LEU A 189 12.24 18.57 -13.78
N LYS A 190 12.20 19.42 -14.81
CA LYS A 190 12.63 20.82 -14.72
C LYS A 190 11.83 21.60 -13.68
N ASN A 191 10.51 21.37 -13.61
CA ASN A 191 9.65 21.99 -12.61
C ASN A 191 10.06 21.60 -11.18
N GLN A 192 10.31 20.31 -10.91
CA GLN A 192 10.76 19.89 -9.58
C GLN A 192 12.12 20.52 -9.21
N LEU A 193 13.05 20.58 -10.15
CA LEU A 193 14.34 21.23 -9.94
C LEU A 193 14.19 22.73 -9.68
N ALA A 194 13.29 23.42 -10.39
CA ALA A 194 12.96 24.82 -10.16
C ALA A 194 12.32 25.07 -8.78
N LEU A 195 11.59 24.09 -8.24
CA LEU A 195 11.10 24.08 -6.85
C LEU A 195 12.18 23.72 -5.82
N GLY A 196 13.44 23.59 -6.24
CA GLY A 196 14.57 23.24 -5.37
C GLY A 196 14.57 21.77 -4.93
N ARG A 197 13.94 20.86 -5.70
CA ARG A 197 13.87 19.44 -5.38
C ARG A 197 14.73 18.60 -6.34
N PRO A 198 15.86 18.04 -5.87
CA PRO A 198 16.63 17.08 -6.65
C PRO A 198 15.79 15.85 -6.99
N VAL A 199 16.03 15.27 -8.17
CA VAL A 199 15.30 14.10 -8.66
C VAL A 199 16.22 12.89 -8.62
N VAL A 200 15.87 11.85 -7.87
CA VAL A 200 16.59 10.57 -7.93
C VAL A 200 16.06 9.79 -9.13
N ALA A 201 16.95 9.44 -10.06
CA ALA A 201 16.60 8.78 -11.31
C ALA A 201 17.42 7.49 -11.50
N GLY A 202 16.74 6.41 -11.87
CA GLY A 202 17.35 5.15 -12.29
C GLY A 202 17.52 5.12 -13.80
N ILE A 203 18.74 4.98 -14.30
CA ILE A 203 19.07 4.90 -15.73
C ILE A 203 19.72 3.57 -16.08
N ILE A 204 19.62 3.17 -17.35
CA ILE A 204 20.43 2.09 -17.92
C ILE A 204 21.77 2.65 -18.40
N VAL A 205 22.87 2.05 -17.95
CA VAL A 205 24.25 2.51 -18.21
C VAL A 205 24.90 1.73 -19.36
N TYR A 206 25.48 2.49 -20.28
CA TYR A 206 26.27 1.99 -21.41
C TYR A 206 27.76 2.29 -21.21
N GLU A 207 28.62 1.66 -22.00
CA GLU A 207 30.08 1.79 -21.91
C GLU A 207 30.59 3.23 -22.00
N ASN A 208 30.02 4.05 -22.89
CA ASN A 208 30.40 5.45 -22.99
C ASN A 208 29.94 6.30 -21.79
N PHE A 209 28.95 5.87 -21.01
CA PHE A 209 28.64 6.51 -19.72
C PHE A 209 29.72 6.21 -18.68
N MET A 210 30.19 4.95 -18.63
CA MET A 210 31.29 4.57 -17.73
C MET A 210 32.54 5.42 -17.98
N ASN A 211 32.77 5.77 -19.26
CA ASN A 211 33.93 6.50 -19.73
C ASN A 211 33.68 8.00 -19.98
N LEU A 212 32.56 8.57 -19.49
CA LEU A 212 32.23 9.99 -19.70
C LEU A 212 33.31 10.88 -19.06
N LYS A 213 33.82 11.87 -19.81
CA LYS A 213 34.94 12.72 -19.34
C LYS A 213 34.61 14.20 -19.39
N GLY A 214 35.03 14.93 -18.35
CA GLY A 214 34.91 16.37 -18.28
C GLY A 214 33.48 16.84 -18.57
N LYS A 215 33.35 17.90 -19.36
CA LYS A 215 32.07 18.58 -19.64
C LYS A 215 31.22 17.93 -20.75
N GLU A 216 31.51 16.69 -21.10
CA GLU A 216 30.73 15.96 -22.11
C GLU A 216 29.27 15.77 -21.68
N VAL A 217 28.37 15.80 -22.68
CA VAL A 217 26.95 15.50 -22.48
C VAL A 217 26.69 14.09 -22.98
N TYR A 218 26.16 13.24 -22.12
CA TYR A 218 25.73 11.90 -22.45
C TYR A 218 24.46 11.94 -23.30
N LYS A 219 24.60 11.71 -24.61
CA LYS A 219 23.56 11.90 -25.63
C LYS A 219 22.99 10.61 -26.22
N GLU A 220 23.71 9.50 -26.09
CA GLU A 220 23.37 8.21 -26.67
C GLU A 220 24.12 7.09 -25.96
N GLY A 221 23.68 5.85 -26.14
CA GLY A 221 24.32 4.66 -25.60
C GLY A 221 25.22 4.03 -26.65
N VAL A 222 26.52 3.96 -26.37
CA VAL A 222 27.53 3.36 -27.24
C VAL A 222 28.23 2.25 -26.47
N GLY A 223 28.50 1.13 -27.15
CA GLY A 223 29.11 -0.05 -26.56
C GLY A 223 28.13 -0.91 -25.78
N LYS A 224 28.64 -1.75 -24.89
CA LYS A 224 27.80 -2.70 -24.14
C LYS A 224 27.02 -2.05 -23.00
N THR A 225 25.89 -2.66 -22.65
CA THR A 225 25.10 -2.31 -21.47
C THR A 225 25.64 -2.99 -20.22
N TYR A 226 25.79 -2.25 -19.13
CA TYR A 226 26.30 -2.78 -17.86
C TYR A 226 25.21 -3.04 -16.81
N GLY A 227 24.06 -2.37 -16.90
CA GLY A 227 22.93 -2.57 -15.99
C GLY A 227 22.29 -1.25 -15.53
N GLY A 228 21.54 -1.32 -14.43
CA GLY A 228 20.85 -0.17 -13.83
C GLY A 228 21.72 0.59 -12.84
N HIS A 229 21.72 1.93 -12.95
CA HIS A 229 22.40 2.85 -12.04
C HIS A 229 21.46 3.95 -11.55
N ALA A 230 21.60 4.37 -10.31
CA ALA A 230 20.82 5.49 -9.76
C ALA A 230 21.70 6.74 -9.59
N ILE A 231 21.21 7.86 -10.12
CA ILE A 231 21.86 9.18 -10.06
C ILE A 231 20.90 10.20 -9.42
N ALA A 232 21.43 11.28 -8.88
CA ALA A 232 20.62 12.41 -8.43
C ALA A 232 20.75 13.56 -9.44
N ILE A 233 19.65 13.92 -10.10
CA ILE A 233 19.55 15.08 -10.97
C ILE A 233 19.47 16.33 -10.11
N VAL A 234 20.37 17.28 -10.36
CA VAL A 234 20.59 18.47 -9.53
C VAL A 234 20.41 19.76 -10.31
N GLY A 235 20.12 19.70 -11.60
CA GLY A 235 19.94 20.88 -12.40
C GLY A 235 19.60 20.56 -13.85
N TYR A 236 19.43 21.61 -14.63
CA TYR A 236 19.24 21.53 -16.07
C TYR A 236 19.74 22.82 -16.72
N ASP A 237 20.17 22.71 -17.97
CA ASP A 237 20.62 23.83 -18.78
C ASP A 237 20.07 23.67 -20.20
N ASP A 238 19.11 24.52 -20.58
CA ASP A 238 18.46 24.48 -21.89
C ASP A 238 19.42 24.82 -23.03
N SER A 239 20.47 25.60 -22.76
CA SER A 239 21.51 25.88 -23.76
C SER A 239 22.31 24.62 -24.13
N LYS A 240 22.38 23.66 -23.20
CA LYS A 240 22.99 22.33 -23.40
C LYS A 240 21.97 21.28 -23.85
N GLY A 241 20.68 21.55 -23.65
CA GLY A 241 19.61 20.56 -23.84
C GLY A 241 19.72 19.38 -22.87
N ALA A 242 20.24 19.59 -21.66
CA ALA A 242 20.64 18.49 -20.77
C ALA A 242 20.31 18.71 -19.29
N PHE A 243 20.07 17.61 -18.58
CA PHE A 243 19.99 17.54 -17.13
C PHE A 243 21.39 17.37 -16.54
N LYS A 244 21.71 18.14 -15.50
CA LYS A 244 22.93 17.99 -14.69
C LYS A 244 22.66 17.04 -13.54
N PHE A 245 23.59 16.13 -13.25
CA PHE A 245 23.47 15.19 -12.14
C PHE A 245 24.77 15.03 -11.38
N ILE A 246 24.66 14.69 -10.10
CA ILE A 246 25.78 14.22 -9.27
C ILE A 246 25.85 12.70 -9.34
N ASN A 247 27.06 12.17 -9.52
CA ASN A 247 27.35 10.74 -9.54
C ASN A 247 28.11 10.30 -8.29
N SER A 248 28.06 9.01 -7.97
CA SER A 248 28.66 8.40 -6.78
C SER A 248 29.94 7.62 -7.09
N TRP A 249 30.72 8.03 -8.09
CA TRP A 249 31.92 7.35 -8.58
C TRP A 249 33.19 8.21 -8.45
N SER A 250 33.31 8.93 -7.33
CA SER A 250 34.39 9.86 -7.02
C SER A 250 34.47 11.09 -7.94
N THR A 251 35.36 12.03 -7.58
CA THR A 251 35.66 13.22 -8.37
C THR A 251 36.47 12.91 -9.64
N GLN A 252 37.01 11.69 -9.79
CA GLN A 252 37.77 11.30 -10.99
C GLN A 252 36.87 10.98 -12.19
N TRP A 253 35.58 10.74 -11.96
CA TRP A 253 34.62 10.43 -13.01
C TRP A 253 33.93 11.70 -13.53
N GLY A 254 33.70 11.79 -14.85
CA GLY A 254 32.95 12.90 -15.46
C GLY A 254 33.59 14.27 -15.29
N ASP A 255 32.76 15.28 -15.02
CA ASP A 255 33.16 16.64 -14.65
C ASP A 255 33.26 16.74 -13.12
N ASN A 256 34.38 16.29 -12.56
CA ASN A 256 34.63 16.34 -11.11
C ASN A 256 33.53 15.63 -10.28
N GLY A 257 33.02 14.51 -10.78
CA GLY A 257 31.93 13.74 -10.17
C GLY A 257 30.52 14.11 -10.65
N TYR A 258 30.39 15.12 -11.51
CA TYR A 258 29.14 15.51 -12.14
C TYR A 258 29.08 15.08 -13.60
N GLY A 259 27.88 15.00 -14.15
CA GLY A 259 27.67 14.74 -15.56
C GLY A 259 26.45 15.49 -16.09
N TYR A 260 26.35 15.54 -17.41
CA TYR A 260 25.17 16.02 -18.13
C TYR A 260 24.58 14.89 -18.96
N ILE A 261 23.25 14.75 -18.95
CA ILE A 261 22.52 13.81 -19.81
C ILE A 261 21.48 14.57 -20.63
N ASP A 262 21.50 14.37 -21.95
CA ASP A 262 20.56 15.01 -22.88
C ASP A 262 19.11 14.71 -22.51
N TYR A 263 18.21 15.68 -22.67
CA TYR A 263 16.80 15.53 -22.29
C TYR A 263 16.12 14.37 -23.01
N ARG A 264 16.33 14.25 -24.33
CA ARG A 264 15.71 13.19 -25.14
C ARG A 264 16.32 11.86 -24.77
N TRP A 265 17.64 11.81 -24.58
CA TRP A 265 18.31 10.59 -24.18
C TRP A 265 17.86 10.10 -22.80
N PHE A 266 17.76 11.01 -21.82
CA PHE A 266 17.25 10.71 -20.48
C PHE A 266 15.89 10.02 -20.54
N THR A 267 14.93 10.53 -21.33
CA THR A 267 13.60 9.90 -21.45
C THR A 267 13.63 8.46 -21.98
N LYS A 268 14.69 8.08 -22.72
CA LYS A 268 14.86 6.73 -23.27
C LYS A 268 15.51 5.76 -22.28
N VAL A 269 16.51 6.21 -21.53
CA VAL A 269 17.28 5.32 -20.63
C VAL A 269 16.75 5.30 -19.20
N CYS A 270 16.02 6.33 -18.77
CA CYS A 270 15.46 6.41 -17.43
C CYS A 270 14.33 5.38 -17.25
N GLN A 271 14.47 4.53 -16.25
CA GLN A 271 13.48 3.51 -15.87
C GLN A 271 12.45 4.05 -14.88
N SER A 272 12.91 4.87 -13.92
CA SER A 272 12.07 5.48 -12.90
C SER A 272 12.74 6.73 -12.33
N ALA A 273 11.92 7.70 -11.90
CA ALA A 273 12.40 8.95 -11.32
C ALA A 273 11.47 9.38 -10.17
N PHE A 274 12.06 9.92 -9.11
CA PHE A 274 11.35 10.26 -7.87
C PHE A 274 11.89 11.53 -7.22
N VAL A 275 11.04 12.21 -6.47
CA VAL A 275 11.44 13.32 -5.59
C VAL A 275 11.01 13.02 -4.16
N LEU A 276 11.88 13.36 -3.20
CA LEU A 276 11.53 13.40 -1.78
C LEU A 276 10.86 14.74 -1.49
N VAL A 277 9.78 14.73 -0.70
CA VAL A 277 9.10 15.94 -0.22
C VAL A 277 9.23 15.96 1.29
N ASP A 278 9.84 17.02 1.80
CA ASP A 278 9.93 17.26 3.23
C ASP A 278 8.79 18.16 3.74
N ASP A 279 8.53 18.12 5.04
CA ASP A 279 7.52 18.99 5.68
C ASP A 279 8.16 20.34 6.07
N VAL A 280 8.50 21.13 5.05
CA VAL A 280 9.08 22.47 5.28
C VAL A 280 7.96 23.49 5.50
N ALA A 281 8.02 24.24 6.60
CA ALA A 281 7.20 25.44 6.77
C ALA A 281 7.45 26.40 5.59
N PRO A 282 6.42 26.89 4.89
CA PRO A 282 6.61 27.60 3.63
C PRO A 282 7.26 28.98 3.83
N THR A 283 8.38 29.20 3.14
CA THR A 283 8.93 30.52 2.82
C THR A 283 8.16 31.13 1.66
N THR A 284 7.64 32.34 1.88
CA THR A 284 6.79 33.10 0.98
C THR A 284 7.57 33.56 -0.26
N THR A 285 7.14 33.19 -1.46
CA THR A 285 7.49 33.89 -2.71
C THR A 285 6.21 34.17 -3.50
N THR A 286 5.91 35.45 -3.62
CA THR A 286 4.78 36.05 -4.32
C THR A 286 5.01 35.99 -5.83
N ASN A 287 4.05 35.42 -6.59
CA ASN A 287 3.87 35.76 -8.00
C ASN A 287 2.38 35.94 -8.30
N THR A 288 2.03 37.19 -8.60
CA THR A 288 0.76 37.67 -9.14
C THR A 288 0.57 37.20 -10.58
N THR A 289 -0.60 36.67 -10.92
CA THR A 289 -1.10 36.73 -12.31
C THR A 289 -2.62 36.81 -12.36
N THR A 290 -3.05 37.79 -13.14
CA THR A 290 -4.39 38.29 -13.42
C THR A 290 -5.24 37.28 -14.19
N THR A 291 -6.51 37.16 -13.85
CA THR A 291 -7.51 36.36 -14.58
C THR A 291 -8.47 37.24 -15.39
N THR A 292 -8.88 36.74 -16.57
CA THR A 292 -10.03 37.23 -17.35
C THR A 292 -10.71 35.99 -17.98
N PRO A 293 -12.05 35.96 -18.13
CA PRO A 293 -12.83 34.72 -18.05
C PRO A 293 -13.21 34.14 -19.43
N ALA A 294 -13.47 32.83 -19.49
CA ALA A 294 -14.08 32.16 -20.63
C ALA A 294 -15.30 31.31 -20.21
N THR A 295 -16.43 31.77 -20.72
CA THR A 295 -17.79 31.24 -20.92
C THR A 295 -18.11 29.75 -20.74
N ASP A 296 -19.05 29.54 -19.82
CA ASP A 296 -20.25 28.68 -19.79
C ASP A 296 -20.53 27.71 -20.96
N VAL A 297 -20.63 26.41 -20.64
CA VAL A 297 -21.35 25.40 -21.45
C VAL A 297 -22.19 24.54 -20.51
N LYS A 298 -23.51 24.60 -20.73
CA LYS A 298 -24.55 23.90 -19.96
C LYS A 298 -24.57 22.40 -20.30
N PRO A 299 -24.52 21.47 -19.31
CA PRO A 299 -24.57 20.03 -19.57
C PRO A 299 -25.99 19.55 -19.89
N VAL A 300 -26.10 18.69 -20.90
CA VAL A 300 -27.31 17.96 -21.29
C VAL A 300 -27.46 16.73 -20.38
N PRO A 301 -28.69 16.38 -19.91
CA PRO A 301 -28.90 15.23 -19.00
C PRO A 301 -28.57 13.89 -19.67
N PRO A 302 -27.90 12.95 -19.00
CA PRO A 302 -27.63 11.62 -19.55
C PRO A 302 -28.90 10.77 -19.62
N GLU A 303 -29.09 10.12 -20.76
CA GLU A 303 -30.16 9.17 -21.05
C GLU A 303 -30.07 7.92 -20.15
N LYS A 304 -31.21 7.34 -19.75
CA LYS A 304 -31.26 6.12 -18.91
C LYS A 304 -30.73 4.91 -19.68
N VAL A 305 -29.48 4.52 -19.45
CA VAL A 305 -28.88 3.31 -20.03
C VAL A 305 -29.10 2.11 -19.11
N LYS A 306 -29.73 1.03 -19.61
CA LYS A 306 -29.87 -0.25 -18.89
C LYS A 306 -28.47 -0.81 -18.57
N PRO A 307 -28.16 -1.20 -17.32
CA PRO A 307 -26.85 -1.73 -16.98
C PRO A 307 -26.56 -3.07 -17.67
N THR A 308 -25.29 -3.31 -17.99
CA THR A 308 -24.84 -4.57 -18.62
C THR A 308 -24.65 -5.69 -17.59
N PRO A 309 -24.88 -6.96 -17.95
CA PRO A 309 -24.58 -8.11 -17.09
C PRO A 309 -23.07 -8.21 -16.76
N PRO A 310 -22.68 -8.72 -15.58
CA PRO A 310 -21.29 -9.04 -15.27
C PRO A 310 -20.74 -10.15 -16.18
N LYS A 311 -19.44 -10.07 -16.49
CA LYS A 311 -18.69 -11.09 -17.24
C LYS A 311 -17.71 -11.82 -16.32
N GLU A 312 -17.14 -12.92 -16.83
CA GLU A 312 -16.08 -13.68 -16.16
C GLU A 312 -16.49 -14.21 -14.78
N ILE A 313 -17.73 -14.70 -14.67
CA ILE A 313 -18.21 -15.31 -13.44
C ILE A 313 -17.45 -16.63 -13.17
N ALA A 314 -16.92 -16.76 -11.95
CA ALA A 314 -16.25 -17.96 -11.47
C ALA A 314 -16.76 -18.35 -10.08
N ALA A 315 -16.73 -19.64 -9.78
CA ALA A 315 -17.09 -20.20 -8.48
C ALA A 315 -16.09 -21.27 -8.05
N THR A 316 -15.83 -21.39 -6.75
CA THR A 316 -14.89 -22.39 -6.22
C THR A 316 -15.45 -23.80 -6.31
N GLN A 317 -14.60 -24.74 -6.70
CA GLN A 317 -14.96 -26.14 -6.94
C GLN A 317 -14.17 -27.06 -5.99
N GLY A 318 -14.75 -27.36 -4.84
CA GLY A 318 -14.16 -28.26 -3.84
C GLY A 318 -13.02 -27.67 -3.03
N SER A 319 -12.73 -26.36 -3.17
CA SER A 319 -11.68 -25.66 -2.42
C SER A 319 -12.01 -25.47 -0.94
N TYR A 320 -13.29 -25.58 -0.57
CA TYR A 320 -13.77 -25.45 0.80
C TYR A 320 -14.72 -26.60 1.13
N SER A 321 -14.87 -26.91 2.41
CA SER A 321 -15.73 -27.99 2.89
C SER A 321 -17.11 -27.51 3.33
N ASP A 322 -17.38 -26.19 3.34
CA ASP A 322 -18.58 -25.59 3.90
C ASP A 322 -19.16 -24.40 3.11
N LYS A 323 -18.51 -23.96 2.02
CA LYS A 323 -18.94 -22.79 1.25
C LYS A 323 -18.48 -22.80 -0.20
N VAL A 324 -19.09 -21.95 -1.01
CA VAL A 324 -18.67 -21.61 -2.37
C VAL A 324 -18.35 -20.12 -2.44
N ILE A 325 -17.18 -19.74 -2.93
CA ILE A 325 -16.82 -18.35 -3.20
C ILE A 325 -17.00 -18.05 -4.68
N LEU A 326 -17.67 -16.93 -4.97
CA LEU A 326 -17.95 -16.41 -6.31
C LEU A 326 -17.20 -15.12 -6.56
N THR A 327 -16.73 -14.94 -7.79
CA THR A 327 -16.07 -13.71 -8.27
C THR A 327 -16.49 -13.39 -9.70
N TRP A 328 -16.48 -12.10 -10.07
CA TRP A 328 -16.76 -11.65 -11.44
C TRP A 328 -16.07 -10.32 -11.77
N ALA A 329 -16.08 -9.91 -13.04
CA ALA A 329 -15.56 -8.63 -13.47
C ALA A 329 -16.45 -7.46 -12.99
N SER A 330 -15.83 -6.39 -12.47
CA SER A 330 -16.56 -5.21 -12.00
C SER A 330 -17.18 -4.41 -13.15
N VAL A 331 -18.42 -3.93 -12.96
CA VAL A 331 -19.13 -3.10 -13.95
C VAL A 331 -19.09 -1.62 -13.51
N PRO A 332 -18.57 -0.69 -14.34
CA PRO A 332 -18.32 0.72 -13.97
C PRO A 332 -19.51 1.57 -13.48
N VAL A 333 -20.75 1.07 -13.61
CA VAL A 333 -22.00 1.73 -13.15
C VAL A 333 -22.73 0.96 -12.04
N ALA A 334 -22.16 -0.16 -11.58
CA ALA A 334 -22.79 -0.98 -10.57
C ALA A 334 -22.76 -0.30 -9.20
N ILE A 335 -23.92 -0.20 -8.56
CA ILE A 335 -24.01 0.08 -7.12
C ILE A 335 -24.05 -1.23 -6.31
N GLY A 336 -24.06 -2.38 -6.97
CA GLY A 336 -24.04 -3.70 -6.33
C GLY A 336 -24.48 -4.78 -7.30
N TYR A 337 -24.64 -5.98 -6.78
CA TYR A 337 -24.94 -7.17 -7.57
C TYR A 337 -25.97 -8.04 -6.86
N GLU A 338 -26.78 -8.74 -7.66
CA GLU A 338 -27.72 -9.75 -7.19
C GLU A 338 -27.25 -11.13 -7.62
N ILE A 339 -27.11 -12.04 -6.65
CA ILE A 339 -26.59 -13.39 -6.86
C ILE A 339 -27.75 -14.36 -6.88
N HIS A 340 -27.76 -15.21 -7.90
CA HIS A 340 -28.75 -16.26 -8.09
C HIS A 340 -28.08 -17.62 -8.11
N ARG A 341 -28.73 -18.60 -7.49
CA ARG A 341 -28.30 -20.00 -7.46
C ARG A 341 -29.41 -20.90 -7.99
N LYS A 342 -29.01 -21.94 -8.70
CA LYS A 342 -29.83 -23.09 -9.09
C LYS A 342 -29.17 -24.33 -8.50
N GLY A 343 -29.87 -24.99 -7.57
CA GLY A 343 -29.43 -26.28 -7.03
C GLY A 343 -29.91 -27.44 -7.89
N PRO A 344 -29.51 -28.67 -7.56
CA PRO A 344 -30.06 -29.83 -8.23
C PRO A 344 -31.58 -29.88 -8.06
N GLY A 345 -32.30 -30.33 -9.10
CA GLY A 345 -33.76 -30.43 -9.11
C GLY A 345 -34.53 -29.09 -9.15
N ASP A 346 -33.86 -27.94 -9.07
CA ASP A 346 -34.51 -26.65 -9.27
C ASP A 346 -34.73 -26.38 -10.77
N SER A 347 -35.95 -25.99 -11.15
CA SER A 347 -36.30 -25.66 -12.54
C SER A 347 -35.80 -24.29 -13.00
N SER A 348 -35.37 -23.42 -12.08
CA SER A 348 -34.93 -22.06 -12.37
C SER A 348 -33.97 -21.50 -11.33
N PHE A 349 -33.25 -20.44 -11.70
CA PHE A 349 -32.40 -19.67 -10.80
C PHE A 349 -33.23 -18.89 -9.77
N SER A 350 -32.77 -18.88 -8.53
CA SER A 350 -33.40 -18.11 -7.44
C SER A 350 -32.39 -17.21 -6.74
N LYS A 351 -32.85 -16.02 -6.33
CA LYS A 351 -32.02 -15.05 -5.60
C LYS A 351 -31.57 -15.63 -4.26
N VAL A 352 -30.24 -15.71 -4.08
CA VAL A 352 -29.61 -16.18 -2.84
C VAL A 352 -28.95 -15.08 -2.03
N GLY A 353 -28.61 -13.94 -2.63
CA GLY A 353 -28.03 -12.83 -1.88
C GLY A 353 -27.74 -11.60 -2.74
N LEU A 354 -27.20 -10.60 -2.07
CA LEU A 354 -26.74 -9.34 -2.65
C LEU A 354 -25.27 -9.13 -2.30
N SER A 355 -24.53 -8.45 -3.18
CA SER A 355 -23.17 -8.03 -2.88
C SER A 355 -22.94 -6.57 -3.25
N GLN A 356 -22.18 -5.87 -2.42
CA GLN A 356 -21.69 -4.53 -2.72
C GLN A 356 -20.46 -4.57 -3.66
N THR A 357 -19.70 -5.66 -3.65
CA THR A 357 -18.44 -5.82 -4.38
C THR A 357 -18.57 -6.91 -5.45
N ASN A 358 -17.53 -7.09 -6.28
CA ASN A 358 -17.51 -8.06 -7.35
C ASN A 358 -17.18 -9.51 -6.90
N GLY A 359 -17.74 -9.90 -5.75
CA GLY A 359 -17.65 -11.26 -5.22
C GLY A 359 -18.73 -11.57 -4.18
N PHE A 360 -18.97 -12.86 -3.91
CA PHE A 360 -19.97 -13.33 -2.94
C PHE A 360 -19.54 -14.66 -2.31
N THR A 361 -19.91 -14.89 -1.06
CA THR A 361 -19.69 -16.19 -0.39
C THR A 361 -21.04 -16.83 -0.13
N ASP A 362 -21.25 -18.02 -0.69
CA ASP A 362 -22.41 -18.85 -0.42
C ASP A 362 -22.05 -19.95 0.59
N ASP A 363 -22.41 -19.70 1.85
CA ASP A 363 -22.31 -20.63 2.98
C ASP A 363 -23.63 -21.38 3.25
N GLY A 364 -24.65 -21.17 2.41
CA GLY A 364 -25.95 -21.84 2.49
C GLY A 364 -25.99 -23.20 1.80
N ILE A 365 -24.86 -23.70 1.29
CA ILE A 365 -24.78 -24.90 0.45
C ILE A 365 -24.70 -26.20 1.25
N GLN A 366 -25.02 -27.32 0.61
CA GLN A 366 -24.71 -28.66 1.12
C GLN A 366 -23.37 -29.15 0.58
N LYS A 367 -22.66 -29.92 1.41
CA LYS A 367 -21.41 -30.56 1.03
C LYS A 367 -21.65 -31.64 -0.03
N ASP A 368 -20.68 -31.83 -0.89
CA ASP A 368 -20.66 -32.81 -1.98
C ASP A 368 -21.79 -32.63 -3.02
N ILE A 369 -22.38 -31.42 -3.09
CA ILE A 369 -23.41 -31.04 -4.07
C ILE A 369 -22.92 -29.84 -4.91
N ALA A 370 -23.05 -29.94 -6.24
CA ALA A 370 -22.78 -28.83 -7.16
C ALA A 370 -23.98 -27.91 -7.37
N TYR A 371 -23.70 -26.61 -7.42
CA TYR A 371 -24.66 -25.54 -7.65
C TYR A 371 -24.22 -24.67 -8.83
N SER A 372 -25.18 -24.23 -9.65
CA SER A 372 -24.96 -23.25 -10.72
C SER A 372 -25.29 -21.85 -10.22
N TYR A 373 -24.49 -20.87 -10.62
CA TYR A 373 -24.66 -19.47 -10.22
C TYR A 373 -24.70 -18.53 -11.42
N LYS A 374 -25.51 -17.49 -11.28
CA LYS A 374 -25.57 -16.33 -12.18
C LYS A 374 -25.64 -15.04 -11.37
N VAL A 375 -25.18 -13.94 -11.96
CA VAL A 375 -25.14 -12.63 -11.30
C VAL A 375 -25.77 -11.56 -12.19
N ALA A 376 -26.54 -10.66 -11.60
CA ALA A 376 -27.05 -9.45 -12.25
C ALA A 376 -26.40 -8.19 -11.64
N THR A 377 -26.15 -7.18 -12.47
CA THR A 377 -25.71 -5.85 -12.07
C THR A 377 -26.88 -5.01 -11.59
N LEU A 378 -26.72 -4.35 -10.44
CA LEU A 378 -27.70 -3.40 -9.92
C LEU A 378 -27.21 -1.96 -10.12
N THR A 379 -28.08 -1.10 -10.64
CA THR A 379 -28.00 0.37 -10.58
C THR A 379 -29.03 0.90 -9.58
N ASP A 380 -29.09 2.22 -9.32
CA ASP A 380 -30.09 2.77 -8.38
C ASP A 380 -31.53 2.45 -8.79
N THR A 381 -31.84 2.50 -10.08
CA THR A 381 -33.22 2.29 -10.58
C THR A 381 -33.44 0.95 -11.28
N ASP A 382 -32.40 0.38 -11.89
CA ASP A 382 -32.55 -0.75 -12.83
C ASP A 382 -31.60 -1.92 -12.51
N SER A 383 -31.94 -3.10 -13.02
CA SER A 383 -31.11 -4.31 -12.99
C SER A 383 -30.75 -4.73 -14.41
N SER A 384 -29.57 -5.30 -14.58
CA SER A 384 -29.23 -5.99 -15.83
C SER A 384 -29.98 -7.32 -15.91
N ASP A 385 -29.91 -7.96 -17.08
CA ASP A 385 -30.19 -9.38 -17.20
C ASP A 385 -29.11 -10.19 -16.44
N LEU A 386 -29.38 -11.48 -16.17
CA LEU A 386 -28.39 -12.38 -15.57
C LEU A 386 -27.20 -12.60 -16.52
N SER A 387 -26.02 -12.87 -15.97
CA SER A 387 -24.82 -13.19 -16.75
C SER A 387 -25.07 -14.27 -17.81
N ASP A 388 -24.49 -14.06 -19.00
CA ASP A 388 -24.62 -14.97 -20.14
C ASP A 388 -24.03 -16.36 -19.83
N GLY A 389 -22.98 -16.41 -18.99
CA GLY A 389 -22.37 -17.65 -18.47
C GLY A 389 -22.87 -18.07 -17.08
N GLU A 390 -22.73 -19.37 -16.79
CA GLU A 390 -22.98 -20.00 -15.48
C GLU A 390 -21.65 -20.39 -14.83
N ALA A 391 -21.50 -20.08 -13.53
CA ALA A 391 -20.39 -20.62 -12.75
C ALA A 391 -20.88 -21.82 -11.92
N ILE A 392 -20.15 -22.94 -11.98
CA ILE A 392 -20.45 -24.13 -11.17
C ILE A 392 -19.53 -24.16 -9.96
N GLY A 393 -20.09 -24.27 -8.76
CA GLY A 393 -19.34 -24.37 -7.51
C GLY A 393 -19.88 -25.44 -6.57
N TYR A 394 -18.99 -26.05 -5.78
CA TYR A 394 -19.31 -27.09 -4.80
C TYR A 394 -18.31 -27.11 -3.64
N ALA A 395 -18.69 -27.74 -2.53
CA ALA A 395 -17.82 -28.08 -1.41
C ALA A 395 -17.57 -29.60 -1.36
N LYS A 396 -16.38 -30.07 -0.94
CA LYS A 396 -16.03 -31.52 -0.92
C LYS A 396 -15.67 -32.03 0.49
N THR A 397 -15.98 -33.31 0.78
CA THR A 397 -15.59 -34.05 2.00
C THR A 397 -14.45 -35.05 1.72
N GLU A 398 -13.22 -34.87 2.23
CA GLU A 398 -12.14 -35.91 2.16
C GLU A 398 -11.16 -35.86 3.37
N GLU A 399 -10.58 -37.02 3.71
CA GLU A 399 -9.71 -37.37 4.87
C GLU A 399 -8.23 -36.89 4.69
N ALA A 400 -7.51 -36.45 5.74
CA ALA A 400 -6.34 -35.55 5.57
C ALA A 400 -4.95 -36.14 5.90
N LYS A 401 -3.99 -35.74 5.05
CA LYS A 401 -2.55 -35.70 5.32
C LYS A 401 -2.26 -34.62 6.37
N ALA A 402 -1.15 -34.79 7.11
CA ALA A 402 -0.67 -33.74 8.01
C ALA A 402 -0.44 -32.45 7.21
N PRO A 403 -0.89 -31.29 7.70
CA PRO A 403 -0.75 -30.03 6.98
C PRO A 403 0.71 -29.67 6.68
N PRO A 404 0.99 -28.96 5.57
CA PRO A 404 2.30 -28.38 5.33
C PRO A 404 2.67 -27.37 6.43
N LYS A 405 3.96 -27.09 6.58
CA LYS A 405 4.48 -26.10 7.54
C LYS A 405 3.86 -24.73 7.29
N VAL A 406 3.43 -24.04 8.35
CA VAL A 406 2.90 -22.67 8.28
C VAL A 406 4.01 -21.69 7.95
N VAL A 407 3.76 -20.80 7.00
CA VAL A 407 4.69 -19.74 6.56
C VAL A 407 4.08 -18.36 6.74
N GLY A 408 4.92 -17.32 6.66
CA GLY A 408 4.47 -15.92 6.72
C GLY A 408 3.93 -15.47 8.07
N VAL A 409 4.32 -16.10 9.18
CA VAL A 409 3.91 -15.70 10.53
C VAL A 409 4.44 -14.29 10.85
N LYS A 410 3.53 -13.40 11.22
CA LYS A 410 3.78 -12.01 11.62
C LYS A 410 3.13 -11.77 12.98
N ALA A 411 3.80 -10.99 13.83
CA ALA A 411 3.26 -10.54 15.10
C ALA A 411 3.22 -9.00 15.12
N SER A 412 2.20 -8.42 15.74
CA SER A 412 2.09 -6.97 15.90
C SER A 412 3.22 -6.46 16.79
N GLN A 413 3.79 -5.33 16.40
CA GLN A 413 4.93 -4.73 17.08
C GLN A 413 4.57 -3.31 17.51
N GLY A 414 4.39 -3.10 18.82
CA GLY A 414 4.15 -1.80 19.43
C GLY A 414 2.77 -1.20 19.17
N GLN A 415 1.85 -1.93 18.54
CA GLN A 415 0.54 -1.40 18.12
C GLN A 415 -0.48 -1.30 19.24
N TYR A 416 -0.38 -2.15 20.27
CA TYR A 416 -1.37 -2.22 21.34
C TYR A 416 -0.70 -2.22 22.71
N PRO A 417 -1.24 -1.50 23.70
CA PRO A 417 -0.64 -1.38 25.03
C PRO A 417 -0.68 -2.68 25.85
N ASN A 418 -1.50 -3.64 25.45
CA ASN A 418 -1.84 -4.81 26.27
C ASN A 418 -2.06 -6.10 25.48
N LYS A 419 -1.77 -6.14 24.17
CA LYS A 419 -1.95 -7.35 23.37
C LYS A 419 -0.95 -7.45 22.22
N ILE A 420 -0.75 -8.66 21.71
CA ILE A 420 -0.03 -8.92 20.46
C ILE A 420 -0.96 -9.68 19.51
N ASP A 421 -1.22 -9.11 18.34
CA ASP A 421 -1.97 -9.77 17.27
C ASP A 421 -1.00 -10.51 16.34
N LEU A 422 -1.23 -11.81 16.15
CA LEU A 422 -0.53 -12.68 15.22
C LEU A 422 -1.38 -12.88 13.96
N ALA A 423 -0.73 -12.94 12.81
CA ALA A 423 -1.33 -13.34 11.54
C ALA A 423 -0.33 -14.18 10.74
N TRP A 424 -0.82 -15.12 9.95
CA TRP A 424 0.04 -15.96 9.10
C TRP A 424 -0.68 -16.29 7.79
N GLU A 425 0.04 -16.90 6.85
CA GLU A 425 -0.58 -17.34 5.61
C GLU A 425 -1.53 -18.51 5.88
N PRO A 426 -2.81 -18.40 5.53
CA PRO A 426 -3.76 -19.49 5.71
C PRO A 426 -3.38 -20.66 4.82
N ILE A 427 -3.48 -21.86 5.36
CA ILE A 427 -3.28 -23.11 4.65
C ILE A 427 -4.66 -23.65 4.31
N SER A 428 -4.89 -23.91 3.02
CA SER A 428 -6.16 -24.46 2.57
C SER A 428 -6.36 -25.89 3.12
N GLY A 429 -7.57 -26.22 3.60
CA GLY A 429 -7.91 -27.57 4.06
C GLY A 429 -7.49 -27.94 5.48
N VAL A 430 -7.10 -26.99 6.33
CA VAL A 430 -6.78 -27.24 7.75
C VAL A 430 -7.96 -26.88 8.66
N SER A 431 -8.19 -27.68 9.71
CA SER A 431 -9.31 -27.52 10.65
C SER A 431 -9.05 -26.47 11.72
N ASP A 432 -7.81 -26.37 12.21
CA ASP A 432 -7.38 -25.43 13.25
C ASP A 432 -5.87 -25.15 13.15
N TYR A 433 -5.37 -24.25 13.99
CA TYR A 433 -3.96 -23.98 14.24
C TYR A 433 -3.67 -24.01 15.74
N TYR A 434 -2.56 -24.63 16.13
CA TYR A 434 -1.97 -24.43 17.46
C TYR A 434 -1.05 -23.21 17.43
N VAL A 435 -1.17 -22.38 18.47
CA VAL A 435 -0.31 -21.22 18.71
C VAL A 435 0.54 -21.52 19.93
N TYR A 436 1.85 -21.44 19.76
CA TYR A 436 2.79 -21.62 20.86
C TYR A 436 3.57 -20.34 21.13
N LYS A 437 3.88 -20.10 22.40
CA LYS A 437 4.66 -18.96 22.88
C LYS A 437 5.92 -19.45 23.60
N TRP A 438 7.05 -18.80 23.36
CA TRP A 438 8.31 -19.12 24.01
C TRP A 438 8.23 -18.82 25.52
N ASN A 439 8.57 -19.80 26.34
CA ASN A 439 8.70 -19.63 27.78
C ASN A 439 10.20 -19.61 28.14
N SER A 440 10.72 -18.44 28.53
CA SER A 440 12.14 -18.25 28.86
C SER A 440 12.60 -19.05 30.08
N ASN A 441 11.71 -19.27 31.05
CA ASN A 441 12.04 -19.98 32.28
C ASN A 441 12.17 -21.49 32.05
N GLN A 442 11.29 -22.05 31.21
CA GLN A 442 11.26 -23.48 30.90
C GLN A 442 12.07 -23.84 29.64
N LYS A 443 12.61 -22.84 28.92
CA LYS A 443 13.37 -22.97 27.67
C LYS A 443 12.65 -23.82 26.60
N LYS A 444 11.33 -23.68 26.50
CA LYS A 444 10.50 -24.40 25.52
C LYS A 444 9.29 -23.57 25.09
N TYR A 445 8.70 -23.93 23.95
CA TYR A 445 7.44 -23.39 23.48
C TYR A 445 6.26 -24.06 24.20
N LEU A 446 5.32 -23.25 24.72
CA LEU A 446 4.09 -23.71 25.38
C LEU A 446 2.87 -23.32 24.56
N SER A 447 1.87 -24.20 24.48
CA SER A 447 0.61 -23.90 23.78
C SER A 447 -0.13 -22.80 24.52
N VAL A 448 -0.46 -21.72 23.83
CA VAL A 448 -1.23 -20.58 24.37
C VAL A 448 -2.60 -20.44 23.74
N GLY A 449 -2.86 -21.11 22.61
CA GLY A 449 -4.18 -21.09 21.98
C GLY A 449 -4.36 -22.10 20.86
N ARG A 450 -5.62 -22.37 20.52
CA ARG A 450 -6.04 -23.12 19.34
C ARG A 450 -7.09 -22.30 18.60
N VAL A 451 -6.87 -22.01 17.32
CA VAL A 451 -7.73 -21.10 16.54
C VAL A 451 -8.00 -21.64 15.14
N LYS A 452 -9.18 -21.31 14.59
CA LYS A 452 -9.58 -21.73 13.24
C LYS A 452 -9.08 -20.80 12.14
N ASN A 453 -8.98 -19.51 12.43
CA ASN A 453 -8.52 -18.50 11.48
C ASN A 453 -7.00 -18.38 11.53
N ALA A 454 -6.39 -17.89 10.44
CA ALA A 454 -4.97 -17.61 10.36
C ALA A 454 -4.53 -16.34 11.12
N ASN A 455 -5.10 -16.15 12.30
CA ASN A 455 -4.79 -15.06 13.22
C ASN A 455 -5.05 -15.48 14.68
N TYR A 456 -4.36 -14.83 15.60
CA TYR A 456 -4.53 -15.02 17.04
C TYR A 456 -4.20 -13.74 17.79
N THR A 457 -4.91 -13.45 18.89
CA THR A 457 -4.60 -12.31 19.75
C THR A 457 -4.14 -12.81 21.12
N ASP A 458 -2.91 -12.51 21.50
CA ASP A 458 -2.39 -12.72 22.84
C ASP A 458 -2.72 -11.50 23.73
N ASN A 459 -3.82 -11.59 24.49
CA ASN A 459 -4.21 -10.56 25.46
C ASN A 459 -3.40 -10.61 26.78
N ALA A 460 -2.56 -11.64 26.96
CA ALA A 460 -1.69 -11.80 28.12
C ALA A 460 -0.24 -11.40 27.79
N ALA A 461 -0.02 -10.71 26.68
CA ALA A 461 1.29 -10.25 26.25
C ALA A 461 1.93 -9.31 27.27
N ALA A 462 3.25 -9.42 27.44
CA ALA A 462 4.00 -8.57 28.35
C ALA A 462 3.93 -7.09 27.91
N LYS A 463 3.66 -6.20 28.87
CA LYS A 463 3.45 -4.75 28.64
C LYS A 463 4.76 -4.00 28.43
N ASN A 464 4.67 -2.73 27.97
CA ASN A 464 5.79 -1.80 27.88
C ASN A 464 6.93 -2.23 26.94
N GLY A 465 6.60 -2.85 25.81
CA GLY A 465 7.60 -3.12 24.76
C GLY A 465 8.48 -4.34 24.97
N VAL A 466 8.11 -5.25 25.88
CA VAL A 466 8.79 -6.55 26.03
C VAL A 466 8.54 -7.41 24.78
N THR A 467 9.61 -7.95 24.20
CA THR A 467 9.55 -8.80 22.99
C THR A 467 9.27 -10.25 23.34
N GLU A 468 8.31 -10.84 22.65
CA GLU A 468 7.86 -12.23 22.83
C GLU A 468 7.92 -12.99 21.50
N PHE A 469 8.13 -14.32 21.56
CA PHE A 469 8.32 -15.18 20.38
C PHE A 469 7.22 -16.24 20.26
N TYR A 470 6.77 -16.49 19.03
CA TYR A 470 5.66 -17.38 18.72
C TYR A 470 5.98 -18.30 17.54
N VAL A 471 5.45 -19.53 17.58
CA VAL A 471 5.43 -20.46 16.44
C VAL A 471 4.02 -21.02 16.26
N ILE A 472 3.66 -21.34 15.01
CA ILE A 472 2.32 -21.80 14.63
C ILE A 472 2.42 -23.18 13.96
N ALA A 473 1.55 -24.11 14.34
CA ALA A 473 1.43 -25.41 13.68
C ALA A 473 -0.02 -25.62 13.21
N ALA A 474 -0.20 -26.06 11.97
CA ALA A 474 -1.53 -26.30 11.42
C ALA A 474 -2.05 -27.71 11.77
N ILE A 475 -3.37 -27.84 11.91
CA ILE A 475 -4.05 -29.08 12.27
C ILE A 475 -5.04 -29.43 11.16
N SER A 476 -5.01 -30.65 10.63
CA SER A 476 -6.07 -31.16 9.75
C SER A 476 -6.38 -32.61 10.08
N ASN A 477 -7.68 -32.92 10.18
CA ASN A 477 -8.22 -34.24 10.55
C ASN A 477 -7.47 -34.93 11.70
N GLY A 478 -7.23 -34.19 12.79
CA GLY A 478 -6.59 -34.71 14.01
C GLY A 478 -5.07 -34.83 13.98
N LYS A 479 -4.39 -34.45 12.88
CA LYS A 479 -2.93 -34.46 12.75
C LYS A 479 -2.36 -33.04 12.78
N THR A 480 -1.26 -32.86 13.50
CA THR A 480 -0.51 -31.58 13.58
C THR A 480 0.69 -31.62 12.63
N GLY A 481 0.82 -30.60 11.78
CA GLY A 481 1.98 -30.40 10.91
C GLY A 481 3.18 -29.78 11.64
N ASP A 482 4.29 -29.58 10.93
CA ASP A 482 5.50 -28.97 11.49
C ASP A 482 5.25 -27.52 11.95
N ALA A 483 5.93 -27.12 13.03
CA ALA A 483 5.89 -25.75 13.53
C ALA A 483 6.55 -24.78 12.53
N SER A 484 5.98 -23.59 12.40
CA SER A 484 6.51 -22.48 11.60
C SER A 484 7.90 -22.04 12.08
N ASP A 485 8.56 -21.21 11.28
CA ASP A 485 9.64 -20.38 11.81
C ASP A 485 9.10 -19.42 12.88
N ALA A 486 9.94 -19.05 13.85
CA ALA A 486 9.53 -18.20 14.95
C ALA A 486 9.33 -16.75 14.51
N ALA A 487 8.22 -16.14 14.93
CA ALA A 487 7.92 -14.72 14.77
C ALA A 487 7.98 -13.99 16.11
N SER A 488 8.34 -12.70 16.12
CA SER A 488 8.42 -11.90 17.34
C SER A 488 7.53 -10.66 17.31
N GLY A 489 6.92 -10.34 18.46
CA GLY A 489 6.02 -9.20 18.68
C GLY A 489 6.25 -8.53 20.03
N PHE A 490 5.73 -7.31 20.23
CA PHE A 490 5.80 -6.58 21.51
C PHE A 490 4.64 -5.58 21.66
N THR A 491 4.32 -5.17 22.89
CA THR A 491 3.25 -4.19 23.20
C THR A 491 3.72 -2.73 23.17
N MET A 492 2.78 -1.78 23.08
CA MET A 492 3.05 -0.33 23.05
C MET A 492 3.72 0.15 24.35
N LYS A 493 4.58 1.16 24.22
CA LYS A 493 5.27 1.84 25.32
C LYS A 493 4.52 3.12 25.70
N SER A 494 4.30 3.38 27.00
CA SER A 494 3.60 4.59 27.51
C SER A 494 4.43 5.88 27.29
N GLU A 495 3.76 7.01 27.01
CA GLU A 495 4.35 8.31 26.60
C GLU A 495 4.49 9.30 27.78
N ALA A 496 5.47 10.22 27.71
CA ALA A 496 5.73 11.25 28.73
C ALA A 496 4.78 12.46 28.65
N LYS A 497 4.82 13.36 29.67
CA LYS A 497 4.03 14.62 29.69
C LYS A 497 4.44 15.56 28.54
N PRO A 498 3.50 16.29 27.90
CA PRO A 498 3.83 17.23 26.82
C PRO A 498 4.64 18.45 27.29
N PRO A 499 5.51 19.02 26.44
CA PRO A 499 6.18 20.30 26.70
C PRO A 499 5.21 21.50 26.56
N LYS A 500 5.65 22.71 26.96
CA LYS A 500 4.80 23.92 26.90
C LYS A 500 4.47 24.34 25.45
N PRO A 501 3.26 24.83 25.14
CA PRO A 501 2.93 25.35 23.81
C PRO A 501 3.65 26.67 23.47
N PHE A 502 4.02 26.84 22.19
CA PHE A 502 4.70 28.03 21.65
C PHE A 502 3.90 28.68 20.51
N GLY A 503 4.20 29.94 20.20
CA GLY A 503 3.65 30.65 19.03
C GLY A 503 2.16 30.97 19.14
N LEU A 504 1.64 31.17 20.35
CA LEU A 504 0.24 31.56 20.56
C LEU A 504 -0.02 32.95 19.95
N THR A 505 -1.04 33.06 19.10
CA THR A 505 -1.49 34.29 18.44
C THR A 505 -3.01 34.38 18.50
N ALA A 506 -3.54 35.60 18.42
CA ALA A 506 -4.98 35.86 18.38
C ALA A 506 -5.29 36.93 17.32
N THR A 507 -6.41 36.78 16.61
CA THR A 507 -6.80 37.68 15.50
C THR A 507 -7.20 39.06 15.99
N LYS A 508 -6.94 40.07 15.17
CA LYS A 508 -7.10 41.49 15.48
C LYS A 508 -7.92 42.18 14.39
N GLY A 509 -9.18 42.49 14.67
CA GLY A 509 -10.10 43.18 13.76
C GLY A 509 -10.46 42.39 12.50
N LEU A 510 -10.24 41.08 12.49
CA LEU A 510 -10.48 40.25 11.31
C LEU A 510 -11.95 39.87 11.12
N TYR A 511 -12.70 39.79 12.22
CA TYR A 511 -14.08 39.34 12.27
C TYR A 511 -14.88 40.27 13.17
N ASN A 512 -16.20 40.38 12.93
CA ASN A 512 -17.05 41.30 13.69
C ASN A 512 -17.59 40.80 15.02
N SER A 513 -17.50 39.50 15.28
CA SER A 513 -18.07 38.91 16.50
C SER A 513 -17.23 37.80 17.12
N LYS A 514 -16.03 37.51 16.59
CA LYS A 514 -15.20 36.39 17.06
C LYS A 514 -13.70 36.68 17.03
N ILE A 515 -12.96 36.05 17.94
CA ILE A 515 -11.49 36.04 17.93
C ILE A 515 -11.01 34.61 17.67
N GLU A 516 -10.20 34.42 16.65
CA GLU A 516 -9.52 33.15 16.40
C GLU A 516 -8.14 33.18 17.07
N VAL A 517 -7.81 32.12 17.78
CA VAL A 517 -6.59 31.92 18.53
C VAL A 517 -5.87 30.71 17.94
N GLN A 518 -4.59 30.81 17.66
CA GLN A 518 -3.80 29.73 17.08
C GLN A 518 -2.45 29.58 17.77
N TRP A 519 -1.94 28.36 17.86
CA TRP A 519 -0.63 28.07 18.42
C TRP A 519 0.11 27.02 17.58
N GLN A 520 1.36 26.74 17.93
CA GLN A 520 2.12 25.67 17.28
C GLN A 520 1.81 24.31 17.90
N LYS A 521 1.88 23.27 17.08
CA LYS A 521 1.66 21.89 17.50
C LYS A 521 2.68 21.48 18.55
N VAL A 522 2.20 20.90 19.65
CA VAL A 522 3.01 20.40 20.76
C VAL A 522 3.23 18.90 20.62
N SER A 523 4.49 18.48 20.62
CA SER A 523 4.86 17.05 20.55
C SER A 523 4.32 16.29 21.76
N GLY A 524 3.67 15.15 21.53
CA GLY A 524 3.05 14.34 22.59
C GLY A 524 1.69 14.84 23.07
N ALA A 525 1.17 15.97 22.56
CA ALA A 525 -0.17 16.45 22.89
C ALA A 525 -1.26 15.68 22.12
N SER A 526 -2.26 15.18 22.83
CA SER A 526 -3.52 14.66 22.29
C SER A 526 -4.59 15.75 22.18
N LYS A 527 -4.53 16.76 23.05
CA LYS A 527 -5.46 17.90 23.11
C LYS A 527 -4.84 19.10 23.83
N TYR A 528 -5.54 20.22 23.78
CA TYR A 528 -5.14 21.50 24.37
C TYR A 528 -6.26 22.05 25.24
N LEU A 529 -5.90 22.63 26.37
CA LEU A 529 -6.80 23.36 27.25
C LEU A 529 -6.58 24.85 27.03
N VAL A 530 -7.64 25.58 26.68
CA VAL A 530 -7.58 27.01 26.36
C VAL A 530 -8.20 27.80 27.50
N TYR A 531 -7.46 28.82 27.94
CA TYR A 531 -7.85 29.69 29.03
C TYR A 531 -7.94 31.14 28.54
N ARG A 532 -8.91 31.88 29.09
CA ARG A 532 -9.10 33.30 28.85
C ARG A 532 -8.94 34.06 30.15
N TYR A 533 -8.35 35.25 30.08
CA TYR A 533 -8.28 36.14 31.24
C TYR A 533 -9.57 36.94 31.37
N ASP A 534 -10.33 36.69 32.43
CA ASP A 534 -11.52 37.46 32.76
C ASP A 534 -11.12 38.61 33.69
N VAL A 535 -11.30 39.85 33.21
CA VAL A 535 -11.06 41.06 34.01
C VAL A 535 -12.24 41.26 34.96
N SER A 536 -11.99 41.27 36.27
CA SER A 536 -13.02 41.40 37.28
C SER A 536 -12.66 42.44 38.34
N GLY A 537 -13.50 43.47 38.49
CA GLY A 537 -13.50 44.39 39.63
C GLY A 537 -13.01 45.82 39.33
N LEU A 538 -13.55 46.78 40.09
CA LEU A 538 -13.30 48.24 39.96
C LEU A 538 -11.87 48.69 40.31
N PHE A 539 -11.02 47.80 40.85
CA PHE A 539 -9.69 48.16 41.39
C PHE A 539 -8.51 47.42 40.75
N GLY A 540 -8.70 46.82 39.57
CA GLY A 540 -7.61 46.17 38.83
C GLY A 540 -7.25 44.80 39.39
N GLY A 541 -7.85 43.76 38.81
CA GLY A 541 -7.57 42.35 39.07
C GLY A 541 -8.36 41.47 38.10
N GLY A 542 -7.93 40.22 37.92
CA GLY A 542 -8.58 39.26 37.01
C GLY A 542 -8.00 37.86 37.14
N ALA A 543 -8.71 36.87 36.62
CA ALA A 543 -8.36 35.46 36.74
C ALA A 543 -8.43 34.74 35.39
N TRP A 544 -7.60 33.70 35.23
CA TRP A 544 -7.66 32.80 34.07
C TRP A 544 -8.75 31.77 34.28
N SER A 545 -9.71 31.69 33.36
CA SER A 545 -10.77 30.69 33.33
C SER A 545 -10.64 29.80 32.09
N LYS A 546 -10.93 28.50 32.22
CA LYS A 546 -10.92 27.60 31.06
C LYS A 546 -12.14 27.92 30.19
N VAL A 547 -11.89 28.27 28.93
CA VAL A 547 -12.94 28.62 27.97
C VAL A 547 -13.11 27.57 26.86
N GLY A 548 -12.11 26.69 26.67
CA GLY A 548 -12.16 25.71 25.60
C GLY A 548 -11.24 24.51 25.83
N GLU A 549 -11.50 23.46 25.05
CA GLU A 549 -10.67 22.28 24.94
C GLU A 549 -10.64 21.85 23.48
N GLU A 550 -9.46 21.84 22.88
CA GLU A 550 -9.30 21.70 21.43
C GLU A 550 -8.36 20.55 21.10
N ALA A 551 -8.74 19.71 20.14
CA ALA A 551 -7.86 18.65 19.61
C ALA A 551 -6.89 19.18 18.54
N LYS A 552 -7.07 20.44 18.10
CA LYS A 552 -6.27 21.09 17.07
C LYS A 552 -5.67 22.37 17.62
N GLU A 553 -4.68 22.91 16.91
CA GLU A 553 -3.88 24.05 17.35
C GLU A 553 -4.57 25.41 17.15
N ALA A 554 -5.90 25.43 17.27
CA ALA A 554 -6.70 26.60 17.07
C ALA A 554 -7.97 26.55 17.91
N PHE A 555 -8.41 27.71 18.39
CA PHE A 555 -9.64 27.94 19.13
C PHE A 555 -10.35 29.17 18.56
N ILE A 556 -11.68 29.16 18.56
CA ILE A 556 -12.48 30.32 18.15
C ILE A 556 -13.32 30.75 19.35
N ASP A 557 -13.07 31.96 19.84
CA ASP A 557 -13.88 32.57 20.87
C ASP A 557 -14.98 33.43 20.26
N GLU A 558 -16.20 32.89 20.26
CA GLU A 558 -17.43 33.59 19.84
C GLU A 558 -18.22 34.12 21.04
N LYS A 559 -17.81 33.78 22.27
CA LYS A 559 -18.50 34.15 23.52
C LYS A 559 -17.72 35.23 24.25
N LEU A 560 -17.40 36.29 23.53
CA LEU A 560 -16.61 37.41 24.04
C LEU A 560 -17.44 38.24 25.02
N ASN A 561 -16.86 38.54 26.18
CA ASN A 561 -17.45 39.44 27.18
C ASN A 561 -17.10 40.92 26.94
N GLY A 562 -16.43 41.23 25.82
CA GLY A 562 -15.95 42.57 25.45
C GLY A 562 -15.37 42.60 24.04
N GLN A 563 -14.83 43.75 23.60
CA GLN A 563 -14.29 43.89 22.24
C GLN A 563 -12.89 43.28 22.06
N TYR A 564 -12.24 42.87 23.17
CA TYR A 564 -10.90 42.26 23.17
C TYR A 564 -10.76 41.23 24.29
N ALA A 565 -9.75 40.35 24.19
CA ALA A 565 -9.47 39.33 25.20
C ALA A 565 -7.99 38.86 25.18
N PHE A 566 -7.55 38.22 26.28
CA PHE A 566 -6.25 37.57 26.42
C PHE A 566 -6.39 36.05 26.59
N TYR A 567 -5.49 35.28 25.97
CA TYR A 567 -5.56 33.81 25.94
C TYR A 567 -4.24 33.15 26.36
N ALA A 568 -4.32 31.98 26.98
CA ALA A 568 -3.20 31.08 27.28
C ALA A 568 -3.61 29.62 27.06
N VAL A 569 -2.66 28.74 26.74
CA VAL A 569 -2.94 27.35 26.34
C VAL A 569 -2.01 26.37 27.05
N ALA A 570 -2.51 25.18 27.43
CA ALA A 570 -1.72 24.06 27.92
C ALA A 570 -1.97 22.79 27.09
N ALA A 571 -0.93 22.00 26.84
CA ALA A 571 -1.02 20.73 26.11
C ALA A 571 -1.22 19.53 27.03
N VAL A 572 -2.00 18.54 26.61
CA VAL A 572 -2.33 17.34 27.37
C VAL A 572 -2.04 16.10 26.53
N ASN A 573 -1.35 15.08 27.06
CA ASN A 573 -1.06 13.85 26.30
C ASN A 573 -2.25 12.89 26.23
N LYS A 574 -2.09 11.77 25.52
CA LYS A 574 -3.15 10.76 25.36
C LYS A 574 -3.56 10.12 26.69
N ASP A 575 -2.66 10.13 27.67
CA ASP A 575 -2.86 9.61 29.03
C ASP A 575 -3.49 10.66 29.98
N GLY A 576 -3.90 11.82 29.46
CA GLY A 576 -4.59 12.87 30.22
C GLY A 576 -3.68 13.75 31.07
N GLN A 577 -2.35 13.64 30.93
CA GLN A 577 -1.40 14.42 31.71
C GLN A 577 -1.13 15.77 31.04
N SER A 578 -1.36 16.87 31.78
CA SER A 578 -1.11 18.24 31.31
C SER A 578 0.33 18.69 31.51
N GLY A 579 0.89 19.33 30.48
CA GLY A 579 2.13 20.09 30.51
C GLY A 579 1.94 21.54 31.03
N PRO A 580 3.00 22.37 30.99
CA PRO A 580 2.95 23.78 31.40
C PRO A 580 2.13 24.67 30.45
N PHE A 581 1.70 25.84 30.94
CA PHE A 581 1.03 26.87 30.13
C PHE A 581 1.98 27.58 29.14
N SER A 582 1.42 28.07 28.05
CA SER A 582 2.07 28.96 27.08
C SER A 582 2.22 30.39 27.62
N ASP A 583 2.97 31.22 26.90
CA ASP A 583 2.85 32.68 27.02
C ASP A 583 1.47 33.13 26.51
N TYR A 584 1.03 34.34 26.91
CA TYR A 584 -0.32 34.82 26.57
C TYR A 584 -0.38 35.59 25.23
N ALA A 585 -1.55 35.61 24.59
CA ALA A 585 -1.81 36.35 23.35
C ALA A 585 -3.05 37.26 23.45
N TYR A 586 -3.12 38.32 22.63
CA TYR A 586 -4.15 39.37 22.66
C TYR A 586 -4.84 39.57 21.29
N GLY A 587 -6.18 39.65 21.25
CA GLY A 587 -6.99 39.84 20.03
C GLY A 587 -8.23 40.73 20.22
N TYR A 588 -8.88 41.16 19.10
CA TYR A 588 -10.10 42.01 19.08
C TYR A 588 -10.97 41.84 17.80
N ILE A 589 -12.21 42.32 17.80
CA ILE A 589 -13.22 42.22 16.70
C ILE A 589 -13.43 43.54 15.91
N ASP A 590 -13.91 43.48 14.64
CA ASP A 590 -14.29 44.62 13.77
C ASP A 590 -15.73 44.46 13.20
N PRO A 591 -16.73 45.20 13.71
CA PRO A 591 -18.16 45.07 13.41
C PRO A 591 -18.64 45.04 11.94
N ASN A 592 -17.80 45.39 10.94
CA ASN A 592 -18.26 45.79 9.61
C ASN A 592 -18.17 44.74 8.46
N LYS A 593 -17.94 43.44 8.71
CA LYS A 593 -17.73 42.40 7.65
C LYS A 593 -18.88 41.36 7.51
N HIS A 594 -19.75 41.38 6.48
CA HIS A 594 -20.75 40.30 6.23
C HIS A 594 -21.30 40.14 4.77
N ARG A 595 -21.22 38.92 4.15
CA ARG A 595 -22.25 38.10 3.40
C ARG A 595 -21.65 36.98 2.48
N ALA A 596 -22.30 35.79 2.38
CA ALA A 596 -21.75 34.53 1.79
C ALA A 596 -22.58 33.83 0.65
N ALA A 597 -21.97 32.80 0.00
CA ALA A 597 -22.37 32.07 -1.24
C ALA A 597 -22.53 30.52 -1.06
N LYS A 598 -23.14 29.82 -2.05
CA LYS A 598 -23.38 28.34 -2.10
C LYS A 598 -22.08 27.53 -2.31
N LEU A 599 -21.90 26.40 -1.61
CA LEU A 599 -20.70 25.53 -1.67
C LEU A 599 -20.77 24.43 -2.75
N PRO A 600 -19.61 23.91 -3.20
CA PRO A 600 -19.54 22.75 -4.08
C PRO A 600 -19.84 21.43 -3.33
N THR A 601 -20.28 20.42 -4.07
CA THR A 601 -20.59 19.08 -3.54
C THR A 601 -19.33 18.30 -3.13
N PRO A 602 -19.35 17.54 -2.01
CA PRO A 602 -18.26 16.65 -1.62
C PRO A 602 -17.94 15.58 -2.68
N THR A 603 -16.65 15.42 -2.99
CA THR A 603 -16.15 14.44 -3.97
C THR A 603 -15.42 13.27 -3.31
N ASN A 604 -15.16 12.23 -4.09
CA ASN A 604 -14.42 11.03 -3.67
C ASN A 604 -15.01 10.33 -2.43
N LEU A 605 -16.34 10.32 -2.31
CA LEU A 605 -17.03 9.54 -1.29
C LEU A 605 -16.72 8.05 -1.50
N LYS A 606 -16.17 7.39 -0.47
CA LYS A 606 -15.86 5.96 -0.42
C LYS A 606 -16.56 5.33 0.77
N GLY A 607 -17.12 4.14 0.57
CA GLY A 607 -17.76 3.34 1.61
C GLY A 607 -17.05 2.01 1.81
N ALA A 608 -16.85 1.59 3.06
CA ALA A 608 -16.34 0.29 3.44
C ALA A 608 -17.30 -0.36 4.44
N LEU A 609 -17.94 -1.46 4.05
CA LEU A 609 -18.83 -2.24 4.91
C LEU A 609 -18.02 -3.23 5.75
N ASP A 610 -18.32 -3.31 7.03
CA ASP A 610 -17.92 -4.41 7.90
C ASP A 610 -19.11 -5.34 8.16
N PRO A 611 -19.17 -6.52 7.50
CA PRO A 611 -20.28 -7.46 7.64
C PRO A 611 -20.44 -8.03 9.06
N LYS A 612 -19.38 -7.99 9.89
CA LYS A 612 -19.42 -8.53 11.26
C LYS A 612 -20.12 -7.57 12.22
N THR A 613 -19.84 -6.28 12.08
CA THR A 613 -20.43 -5.24 12.94
C THR A 613 -21.71 -4.67 12.36
N GLY A 614 -21.97 -4.90 11.07
CA GLY A 614 -23.14 -4.37 10.39
C GLY A 614 -23.05 -2.87 10.08
N LYS A 615 -21.83 -2.32 10.07
CA LYS A 615 -21.57 -0.88 9.92
C LYS A 615 -20.88 -0.57 8.59
N ILE A 616 -21.22 0.56 7.99
CA ILE A 616 -20.47 1.17 6.87
C ILE A 616 -19.67 2.37 7.35
N SER A 617 -18.38 2.41 7.02
CA SER A 617 -17.53 3.59 7.16
C SER A 617 -17.45 4.35 5.85
N LEU A 618 -17.80 5.64 5.89
CA LEU A 618 -17.80 6.60 4.80
C LEU A 618 -16.62 7.56 4.94
N LYS A 619 -15.99 7.94 3.82
CA LYS A 619 -14.93 8.96 3.78
C LYS A 619 -15.02 9.78 2.50
N TRP A 620 -14.85 11.10 2.58
CA TRP A 620 -14.91 12.02 1.44
C TRP A 620 -13.81 13.09 1.53
N ASP A 621 -13.66 13.89 0.47
CA ASP A 621 -12.73 15.03 0.46
C ASP A 621 -13.33 16.26 1.14
N SER A 622 -12.48 17.09 1.77
CA SER A 622 -12.94 18.32 2.39
C SER A 622 -13.35 19.38 1.36
N VAL A 623 -14.51 19.99 1.56
CA VAL A 623 -15.03 21.13 0.80
C VAL A 623 -14.60 22.44 1.47
N LYS A 624 -13.90 23.28 0.71
CA LYS A 624 -13.48 24.61 1.18
C LYS A 624 -14.70 25.48 1.49
N GLY A 625 -14.77 26.02 2.70
CA GLY A 625 -15.89 26.84 3.17
C GLY A 625 -17.05 26.05 3.78
N ALA A 626 -16.95 24.71 3.84
CA ALA A 626 -17.89 23.88 4.58
C ALA A 626 -17.66 24.03 6.08
N ASN A 627 -18.73 24.31 6.81
CA ASN A 627 -18.81 24.31 8.27
C ASN A 627 -19.34 22.96 8.79
N GLU A 628 -20.22 22.31 8.01
CA GLU A 628 -20.79 21.00 8.33
C GLU A 628 -20.86 20.12 7.08
N TYR A 629 -20.92 18.80 7.29
CA TYR A 629 -21.31 17.84 6.27
C TYR A 629 -22.51 17.06 6.74
N TYR A 630 -23.49 16.84 5.86
CA TYR A 630 -24.66 16.02 6.18
C TYR A 630 -24.61 14.71 5.42
N VAL A 631 -24.74 13.62 6.16
CA VAL A 631 -24.80 12.26 5.63
C VAL A 631 -26.26 11.90 5.45
N TYR A 632 -26.57 11.45 4.25
CA TYR A 632 -27.88 10.99 3.85
C TYR A 632 -27.83 9.52 3.47
N ARG A 633 -28.96 8.83 3.66
CA ARG A 633 -29.16 7.45 3.25
C ARG A 633 -30.49 7.31 2.54
N LYS A 634 -30.58 6.42 1.57
CA LYS A 634 -31.86 5.96 1.02
C LYS A 634 -31.82 4.48 0.68
N LYS A 635 -32.99 3.84 0.58
CA LYS A 635 -33.10 2.50 -0.02
C LYS A 635 -32.90 2.63 -1.54
N ARG A 636 -32.28 1.64 -2.18
CA ARG A 636 -32.18 1.56 -3.64
C ARG A 636 -33.55 1.79 -4.28
N GLY A 637 -33.63 2.69 -5.26
CA GLY A 637 -34.88 3.02 -5.95
C GLY A 637 -35.82 3.97 -5.21
N ALA A 638 -35.52 4.37 -3.97
CA ALA A 638 -36.28 5.40 -3.28
C ALA A 638 -36.01 6.79 -3.88
N SER A 639 -37.05 7.62 -3.92
CA SER A 639 -36.99 9.00 -4.43
C SER A 639 -36.48 10.00 -3.38
N SER A 640 -36.71 9.74 -2.10
CA SER A 640 -36.29 10.60 -0.99
C SER A 640 -35.04 10.07 -0.28
N TRP A 641 -34.25 11.02 0.25
CA TRP A 641 -33.09 10.77 1.08
C TRP A 641 -33.42 11.04 2.55
N ASP A 642 -33.14 10.09 3.42
CA ASP A 642 -33.24 10.25 4.86
C ASP A 642 -31.95 10.89 5.40
N PHE A 643 -32.09 11.90 6.24
CA PHE A 643 -30.95 12.45 6.98
C PHE A 643 -30.50 11.42 8.03
N VAL A 644 -29.19 11.11 8.04
CA VAL A 644 -28.59 10.17 8.99
C VAL A 644 -27.90 10.93 10.10
N SER A 645 -27.00 11.86 9.76
CA SER A 645 -26.23 12.62 10.74
C SER A 645 -25.50 13.81 10.11
N GLY A 646 -25.06 14.74 10.94
CA GLY A 646 -24.18 15.84 10.57
C GLY A 646 -22.81 15.70 11.22
N THR A 647 -21.75 16.05 10.50
CA THR A 647 -20.38 16.15 11.01
C THR A 647 -19.85 17.57 10.82
N ASN A 648 -18.88 17.99 11.64
CA ASN A 648 -18.29 19.32 11.50
C ASN A 648 -17.29 19.40 10.31
N GLU A 649 -16.88 20.62 9.96
CA GLU A 649 -15.93 20.97 8.89
C GLU A 649 -14.62 20.18 8.89
N LYS A 650 -14.19 19.73 10.06
CA LYS A 650 -12.93 19.02 10.32
C LYS A 650 -13.06 17.52 10.14
N THR A 651 -14.28 17.00 9.96
CA THR A 651 -14.62 15.58 9.99
C THR A 651 -15.15 15.13 8.63
N THR A 652 -14.26 14.58 7.81
CA THR A 652 -14.56 14.08 6.46
C THR A 652 -14.76 12.55 6.40
N ASN A 653 -15.22 11.98 7.51
CA ASN A 653 -15.54 10.57 7.63
C ASN A 653 -16.72 10.36 8.57
N PHE A 654 -17.45 9.27 8.39
CA PHE A 654 -18.62 8.92 9.21
C PHE A 654 -18.82 7.41 9.23
N THR A 655 -19.32 6.85 10.33
CA THR A 655 -19.70 5.42 10.39
C THR A 655 -21.18 5.30 10.72
N ALA A 656 -21.91 4.51 9.95
CA ALA A 656 -23.35 4.30 10.09
C ALA A 656 -23.68 2.81 10.24
N ASP A 657 -24.71 2.49 11.02
CA ASP A 657 -25.31 1.15 11.01
C ASP A 657 -26.13 0.93 9.73
N ILE A 658 -26.10 -0.30 9.21
CA ILE A 658 -27.00 -0.75 8.14
C ILE A 658 -28.31 -1.24 8.78
N PRO A 659 -29.46 -0.58 8.51
CA PRO A 659 -30.68 -0.83 9.27
C PRO A 659 -31.27 -2.22 9.12
N GLU A 660 -31.23 -2.75 7.90
CA GLU A 660 -31.93 -3.98 7.52
C GLU A 660 -31.03 -4.83 6.63
N LYS A 661 -31.06 -6.15 6.83
CA LYS A 661 -30.41 -7.13 5.95
C LYS A 661 -31.17 -7.26 4.64
N GLU A 662 -30.49 -7.72 3.60
CA GLU A 662 -31.02 -7.97 2.25
C GLU A 662 -31.56 -6.72 1.52
N ILE A 663 -31.30 -5.52 2.04
CA ILE A 663 -31.66 -4.25 1.40
C ILE A 663 -30.39 -3.48 1.04
N LEU A 664 -30.30 -3.08 -0.22
CA LEU A 664 -29.21 -2.24 -0.69
C LEU A 664 -29.53 -0.77 -0.38
N TYR A 665 -28.71 -0.17 0.45
CA TYR A 665 -28.77 1.24 0.81
C TYR A 665 -27.76 2.04 0.01
N LEU A 666 -28.12 3.27 -0.35
CA LEU A 666 -27.22 4.28 -0.89
C LEU A 666 -26.95 5.33 0.16
N TYR A 667 -25.70 5.77 0.27
CA TYR A 667 -25.24 6.82 1.16
C TYR A 667 -24.62 7.94 0.34
N SER A 668 -24.94 9.18 0.68
CA SER A 668 -24.41 10.38 0.05
C SER A 668 -24.10 11.44 1.09
N VAL A 669 -23.22 12.37 0.74
CA VAL A 669 -22.81 13.46 1.63
C VAL A 669 -23.01 14.81 0.94
N THR A 670 -23.47 15.81 1.69
CA THR A 670 -23.49 17.23 1.30
C THR A 670 -22.56 18.04 2.21
N SER A 671 -22.24 19.27 1.81
CA SER A 671 -21.48 20.24 2.62
C SER A 671 -22.31 21.49 2.83
N LYS A 672 -22.24 22.09 4.02
CA LYS A 672 -23.04 23.25 4.39
C LYS A 672 -22.16 24.34 4.99
N THR A 673 -22.40 25.60 4.60
CA THR A 673 -21.75 26.76 5.23
C THR A 673 -22.35 27.03 6.61
N ASP A 674 -21.59 27.73 7.44
CA ASP A 674 -22.06 28.39 8.67
C ASP A 674 -23.26 29.32 8.40
N LEU A 675 -23.36 29.86 7.19
CA LEU A 675 -24.38 30.80 6.76
C LEU A 675 -25.55 30.16 5.99
N GLY A 676 -25.75 28.83 6.11
CA GLY A 676 -26.96 28.13 5.69
C GLY A 676 -27.03 27.55 4.27
N GLY A 677 -26.02 27.77 3.41
CA GLY A 677 -25.99 27.21 2.06
C GLY A 677 -25.52 25.75 2.05
N GLU A 678 -26.43 24.80 1.79
CA GLU A 678 -26.11 23.38 1.59
C GLU A 678 -25.82 23.09 0.10
N SER A 679 -24.78 22.30 -0.17
CA SER A 679 -24.44 21.82 -1.50
C SER A 679 -25.32 20.66 -1.94
N ASP A 680 -25.23 20.30 -3.22
CA ASP A 680 -25.96 19.14 -3.73
C ASP A 680 -25.31 17.83 -3.22
N LYS A 681 -26.03 16.72 -3.28
CA LYS A 681 -25.58 15.39 -2.81
C LYS A 681 -24.48 14.82 -3.73
N GLY A 682 -23.38 14.35 -3.12
CA GLY A 682 -22.30 13.68 -3.84
C GLY A 682 -22.71 12.37 -4.52
N THR A 683 -21.82 11.86 -5.37
CA THR A 683 -22.01 10.53 -5.98
C THR A 683 -22.14 9.49 -4.87
N PRO A 684 -23.24 8.73 -4.81
CA PRO A 684 -23.51 7.87 -3.67
C PRO A 684 -22.66 6.60 -3.69
N VAL A 685 -22.40 6.07 -2.50
CA VAL A 685 -21.83 4.74 -2.30
C VAL A 685 -22.88 3.80 -1.75
N SER A 686 -22.84 2.53 -2.11
CA SER A 686 -23.80 1.55 -1.63
C SER A 686 -23.33 0.80 -0.38
N ALA A 687 -24.25 0.16 0.30
CA ALA A 687 -23.99 -0.87 1.30
C ALA A 687 -25.13 -1.87 1.40
N VAL A 688 -24.81 -3.12 1.65
CA VAL A 688 -25.80 -4.18 1.91
C VAL A 688 -25.22 -5.24 2.83
N LEU A 689 -25.96 -5.61 3.87
CA LEU A 689 -25.71 -6.82 4.63
C LEU A 689 -26.54 -7.94 4.02
N SER A 690 -25.89 -8.93 3.41
CA SER A 690 -26.58 -10.10 2.84
C SER A 690 -26.02 -11.39 3.39
N GLN A 691 -26.89 -12.36 3.64
CA GLN A 691 -26.55 -13.74 3.98
C GLN A 691 -27.08 -14.66 2.88
N ALA A 692 -26.28 -15.65 2.49
CA ALA A 692 -26.71 -16.58 1.46
C ALA A 692 -27.91 -17.37 1.94
N LYS A 693 -28.99 -17.37 1.15
CA LYS A 693 -30.15 -18.19 1.48
C LYS A 693 -29.75 -19.67 1.49
N PRO A 694 -30.08 -20.43 2.55
CA PRO A 694 -29.81 -21.86 2.60
C PRO A 694 -30.40 -22.58 1.39
N ALA A 695 -29.64 -23.52 0.83
CA ALA A 695 -30.10 -24.43 -0.19
C ALA A 695 -31.14 -25.38 0.39
N LYS A 696 -32.11 -25.79 -0.44
CA LYS A 696 -33.05 -26.84 -0.06
C LYS A 696 -32.28 -28.11 0.27
N VAL A 697 -32.52 -28.69 1.45
CA VAL A 697 -31.88 -29.95 1.87
C VAL A 697 -32.29 -31.05 0.90
N MET A 698 -31.31 -31.71 0.28
CA MET A 698 -31.54 -32.85 -0.59
C MET A 698 -31.11 -34.12 0.12
N ARG A 699 -31.98 -35.14 0.08
CA ARG A 699 -31.63 -36.49 0.51
C ARG A 699 -31.23 -37.27 -0.73
N SER A 700 -29.94 -37.47 -0.94
CA SER A 700 -29.42 -38.36 -1.98
C SER A 700 -29.87 -39.79 -1.67
N PHE A 701 -30.89 -40.27 -2.36
CA PHE A 701 -31.17 -41.70 -2.53
C PHE A 701 -30.63 -42.07 -3.91
N GLY A 702 -29.55 -42.83 -3.96
CA GLY A 702 -28.69 -43.04 -5.14
C GLY A 702 -29.35 -43.80 -6.30
N GLY A 703 -30.33 -43.18 -6.96
CA GLY A 703 -31.02 -43.75 -8.13
C GLY A 703 -30.66 -43.11 -9.48
N ASP A 704 -30.34 -41.81 -9.51
CA ASP A 704 -30.07 -41.07 -10.76
C ASP A 704 -28.87 -40.11 -10.58
N SER A 705 -27.68 -40.66 -10.33
CA SER A 705 -26.48 -39.83 -10.23
C SER A 705 -25.95 -39.49 -11.63
N SER A 706 -25.53 -38.24 -11.83
CA SER A 706 -24.79 -37.82 -13.03
C SER A 706 -23.48 -38.59 -13.22
N LEU A 707 -22.98 -39.29 -12.18
CA LEU A 707 -21.86 -40.24 -12.30
C LEU A 707 -22.15 -41.34 -13.33
N GLU A 708 -23.41 -41.76 -13.49
CA GLU A 708 -23.79 -42.78 -14.49
C GLU A 708 -23.42 -42.34 -15.92
N LYS A 709 -23.44 -41.03 -16.20
CA LYS A 709 -23.04 -40.49 -17.50
C LYS A 709 -21.55 -40.65 -17.77
N PHE A 710 -20.71 -40.65 -16.72
CA PHE A 710 -19.28 -40.89 -16.83
C PHE A 710 -18.93 -42.37 -16.96
N LYS A 711 -19.82 -43.28 -16.56
CA LYS A 711 -19.50 -44.72 -16.52
C LYS A 711 -19.31 -45.32 -17.90
N GLY A 712 -18.36 -46.25 -17.95
CA GLY A 712 -18.08 -47.08 -19.11
C GLY A 712 -16.62 -46.99 -19.54
N PRO A 713 -16.22 -47.87 -20.47
CA PRO A 713 -15.01 -47.69 -21.23
C PRO A 713 -15.20 -46.55 -22.22
N TRP A 714 -14.20 -45.68 -22.28
CA TRP A 714 -14.10 -44.61 -23.24
C TRP A 714 -12.79 -44.73 -23.98
N THR A 715 -12.78 -44.44 -25.28
CA THR A 715 -11.55 -44.50 -26.07
C THR A 715 -11.24 -43.19 -26.76
N ALA A 716 -9.94 -42.91 -26.87
CA ALA A 716 -9.42 -41.79 -27.65
C ALA A 716 -8.17 -42.25 -28.40
N MET A 717 -7.80 -41.51 -29.44
CA MET A 717 -6.53 -41.67 -30.13
C MET A 717 -5.53 -40.66 -29.58
N SER A 718 -4.35 -41.13 -29.17
CA SER A 718 -3.27 -40.31 -28.59
C SER A 718 -1.96 -40.56 -29.31
N TRP A 719 -1.12 -39.53 -29.44
CA TRP A 719 0.19 -39.62 -30.07
C TRP A 719 1.31 -39.72 -29.02
N ASP A 720 2.13 -40.78 -29.11
CA ASP A 720 3.14 -41.16 -28.09
C ASP A 720 4.55 -40.58 -28.34
N GLY A 721 4.69 -39.49 -29.11
CA GLY A 721 6.01 -38.85 -29.31
C GLY A 721 6.99 -39.60 -30.23
N SER A 722 6.93 -40.93 -30.23
CA SER A 722 7.96 -41.82 -30.74
C SER A 722 7.41 -43.06 -31.45
N LYS A 723 6.20 -43.52 -31.09
CA LYS A 723 5.59 -44.76 -31.60
C LYS A 723 4.37 -44.56 -32.52
N GLY A 724 4.04 -43.33 -32.88
CA GLY A 724 2.86 -43.01 -33.69
C GLY A 724 1.58 -42.83 -32.86
N VAL A 725 0.43 -42.89 -33.54
CA VAL A 725 -0.90 -42.75 -32.93
C VAL A 725 -1.35 -44.11 -32.36
N ASN A 726 -1.75 -44.13 -31.10
CA ASN A 726 -2.23 -45.32 -30.39
C ASN A 726 -3.60 -45.04 -29.76
N GLN A 727 -4.44 -46.08 -29.67
CA GLN A 727 -5.69 -46.00 -28.92
C GLN A 727 -5.40 -46.05 -27.42
N VAL A 728 -6.04 -45.18 -26.65
CA VAL A 728 -5.98 -45.15 -25.19
C VAL A 728 -7.38 -45.37 -24.63
N LEU A 729 -7.44 -46.06 -23.49
CA LEU A 729 -8.67 -46.45 -22.81
C LEU A 729 -8.80 -45.72 -21.47
N LEU A 730 -9.96 -45.15 -21.20
CA LEU A 730 -10.33 -44.58 -19.92
C LEU A 730 -11.56 -45.34 -19.40
N GLU A 731 -11.48 -45.94 -18.22
CA GLU A 731 -12.61 -46.62 -17.59
C GLU A 731 -12.98 -45.89 -16.30
N ILE A 732 -14.24 -45.52 -16.17
CA ILE A 732 -14.79 -44.94 -14.94
C ILE A 732 -15.79 -45.93 -14.36
N GLU A 733 -15.45 -46.50 -13.22
CA GLU A 733 -16.25 -47.51 -12.52
C GLU A 733 -16.86 -46.91 -11.25
N SER A 734 -18.16 -47.12 -11.04
CA SER A 734 -18.85 -46.75 -9.80
C SER A 734 -18.77 -47.92 -8.81
N GLN A 735 -18.41 -47.63 -7.56
CA GLN A 735 -18.39 -48.60 -6.46
C GLN A 735 -19.70 -48.63 -5.68
N ASP A 736 -20.31 -47.46 -5.42
CA ASP A 736 -21.55 -47.33 -4.64
C ASP A 736 -22.39 -46.08 -5.02
N ASN A 737 -22.48 -45.77 -6.32
CA ASN A 737 -23.19 -44.61 -6.91
C ASN A 737 -22.62 -43.23 -6.54
N VAL A 738 -21.70 -43.18 -5.59
CA VAL A 738 -21.04 -41.97 -5.10
C VAL A 738 -19.53 -42.12 -5.13
N ASN A 739 -18.96 -43.27 -4.80
CA ASN A 739 -17.54 -43.56 -4.97
C ASN A 739 -17.27 -44.11 -6.37
N TYR A 740 -16.14 -43.69 -6.95
CA TYR A 740 -15.72 -44.12 -8.28
C TYR A 740 -14.21 -44.36 -8.35
N VAL A 741 -13.83 -45.18 -9.32
CA VAL A 741 -12.46 -45.48 -9.69
C VAL A 741 -12.25 -45.04 -11.13
N VAL A 742 -11.13 -44.36 -11.39
CA VAL A 742 -10.69 -44.02 -12.75
C VAL A 742 -9.48 -44.88 -13.09
N LYS A 743 -9.57 -45.60 -14.21
CA LYS A 743 -8.47 -46.37 -14.79
C LYS A 743 -8.08 -45.78 -16.13
N PHE A 744 -6.79 -45.65 -16.37
CA PHE A 744 -6.22 -45.26 -17.65
C PHE A 744 -5.38 -46.43 -18.19
N ASN A 745 -5.69 -46.90 -19.40
CA ASN A 745 -5.11 -48.12 -19.99
C ASN A 745 -5.13 -49.31 -19.02
N LYS A 746 -6.28 -49.56 -18.38
CA LYS A 746 -6.50 -50.61 -17.36
C LYS A 746 -5.76 -50.43 -16.04
N GLN A 747 -4.91 -49.41 -15.90
CA GLN A 747 -4.23 -49.09 -14.66
C GLN A 747 -5.06 -48.11 -13.83
N LYS A 748 -5.37 -48.47 -12.58
CA LYS A 748 -6.04 -47.57 -11.63
C LYS A 748 -5.15 -46.34 -11.37
N ILE A 749 -5.66 -45.16 -11.71
CA ILE A 749 -4.98 -43.87 -11.50
C ILE A 749 -5.62 -43.06 -10.39
N PHE A 750 -6.90 -43.31 -10.07
CA PHE A 750 -7.61 -42.59 -9.05
C PHE A 750 -8.77 -43.38 -8.45
N GLU A 751 -9.09 -43.07 -7.20
CA GLU A 751 -10.31 -43.48 -6.50
C GLU A 751 -10.76 -42.31 -5.63
N GLY A 752 -12.05 -42.04 -5.61
CA GLY A 752 -12.58 -40.98 -4.76
C GLY A 752 -14.08 -40.86 -4.82
N ARG A 753 -14.57 -39.86 -4.09
CA ARG A 753 -15.99 -39.57 -3.97
C ARG A 753 -16.42 -38.53 -5.01
N TYR A 754 -17.45 -38.85 -5.77
CA TYR A 754 -18.05 -37.99 -6.80
C TYR A 754 -18.90 -36.91 -6.15
N VAL A 755 -18.80 -35.70 -6.69
CA VAL A 755 -19.64 -34.58 -6.30
C VAL A 755 -20.91 -34.63 -7.12
N GLU A 756 -22.04 -34.81 -6.44
CA GLU A 756 -23.32 -35.01 -7.09
C GLU A 756 -23.65 -33.79 -7.98
N ASN A 757 -24.02 -34.06 -9.25
CA ASN A 757 -24.36 -33.07 -10.28
C ASN A 757 -23.20 -32.22 -10.80
N SER A 758 -21.95 -32.58 -10.47
CA SER A 758 -20.78 -31.98 -11.12
C SER A 758 -20.65 -32.47 -12.56
N PRO A 759 -20.59 -31.62 -13.60
CA PRO A 759 -20.28 -32.05 -14.97
C PRO A 759 -18.80 -32.43 -15.15
N ILE A 760 -18.03 -32.41 -14.07
CA ILE A 760 -16.59 -32.57 -14.05
C ILE A 760 -16.18 -33.56 -12.96
N ILE A 761 -15.24 -34.44 -13.30
CA ILE A 761 -14.40 -35.19 -12.37
C ILE A 761 -13.00 -34.57 -12.42
N ASP A 762 -12.55 -33.93 -11.34
CA ASP A 762 -11.22 -33.30 -11.26
C ASP A 762 -10.47 -33.83 -10.04
N LYS A 763 -9.16 -34.04 -10.20
CA LYS A 763 -8.23 -34.27 -9.11
C LYS A 763 -7.07 -33.26 -9.15
N GLU A 764 -7.21 -32.17 -8.42
CA GLU A 764 -6.14 -31.24 -8.02
C GLU A 764 -5.13 -30.92 -9.14
N GLY A 765 -5.61 -30.75 -10.37
CA GLY A 765 -4.77 -30.43 -11.52
C GLY A 765 -3.91 -31.56 -12.07
N LYS A 766 -4.09 -32.80 -11.60
CA LYS A 766 -3.51 -34.03 -12.20
C LYS A 766 -4.26 -34.46 -13.44
N PHE A 767 -5.59 -34.52 -13.33
CA PHE A 767 -6.48 -34.75 -14.46
C PHE A 767 -7.83 -34.07 -14.24
N ARG A 768 -8.48 -33.71 -15.34
CA ARG A 768 -9.84 -33.18 -15.39
C ARG A 768 -10.60 -33.90 -16.50
N ILE A 769 -11.70 -34.54 -16.16
CA ILE A 769 -12.62 -35.22 -17.07
C ILE A 769 -13.91 -34.41 -17.05
N GLU A 770 -14.38 -33.97 -18.21
CA GLU A 770 -15.55 -33.11 -18.36
C GLU A 770 -16.51 -33.74 -19.38
N ILE A 771 -17.79 -33.85 -19.03
CA ILE A 771 -18.82 -34.30 -19.99
C ILE A 771 -19.07 -33.17 -20.98
N GLU A 772 -18.97 -33.46 -22.28
CA GLU A 772 -19.38 -32.51 -23.31
C GLU A 772 -20.90 -32.33 -23.34
N ASN A 773 -21.38 -31.16 -23.79
CA ASN A 773 -22.79 -30.78 -23.72
C ASN A 773 -23.78 -31.78 -24.35
N ALA A 774 -23.33 -32.58 -25.34
CA ALA A 774 -24.14 -33.61 -25.98
C ALA A 774 -24.27 -34.90 -25.16
N GLY A 775 -23.38 -35.14 -24.19
CA GLY A 775 -23.36 -36.33 -23.34
C GLY A 775 -22.64 -37.55 -23.95
N ASP A 776 -22.25 -37.48 -25.22
CA ASP A 776 -21.70 -38.61 -25.99
C ASP A 776 -20.16 -38.65 -26.02
N ALA A 777 -19.51 -37.66 -25.41
CA ALA A 777 -18.05 -37.54 -25.35
C ALA A 777 -17.58 -37.01 -23.99
N LEU A 778 -16.36 -37.42 -23.61
CA LEU A 778 -15.64 -36.88 -22.47
C LEU A 778 -14.41 -36.09 -22.96
N GLN A 779 -14.30 -34.84 -22.55
CA GLN A 779 -13.04 -34.12 -22.68
C GLN A 779 -12.16 -34.42 -21.47
N VAL A 780 -10.99 -34.98 -21.71
CA VAL A 780 -10.07 -35.44 -20.67
C VAL A 780 -8.76 -34.69 -20.79
N THR A 781 -8.49 -33.81 -19.85
CA THR A 781 -7.22 -33.11 -19.72
C THR A 781 -6.35 -33.83 -18.72
N LEU A 782 -5.26 -34.44 -19.18
CA LEU A 782 -4.25 -35.10 -18.37
C LEU A 782 -3.03 -34.18 -18.22
N LYS A 783 -2.61 -33.95 -16.98
CA LYS A 783 -1.50 -33.04 -16.65
C LYS A 783 -0.38 -33.71 -15.84
N ASP A 784 -0.62 -34.93 -15.34
CA ASP A 784 0.36 -35.73 -14.61
C ASP A 784 1.22 -36.56 -15.58
N ASN A 785 2.52 -36.30 -15.59
CA ASN A 785 3.51 -37.00 -16.45
C ASN A 785 3.64 -38.49 -16.11
N GLY A 786 3.12 -38.94 -14.95
CA GLY A 786 3.04 -40.36 -14.58
C GLY A 786 1.89 -41.12 -15.25
N ILE A 787 0.96 -40.43 -15.90
CA ILE A 787 -0.20 -41.01 -16.59
C ILE A 787 0.01 -41.00 -18.12
N ILE A 788 0.57 -39.91 -18.65
CA ILE A 788 0.92 -39.74 -20.05
C ILE A 788 2.21 -38.92 -20.17
N ASN A 789 3.06 -39.26 -21.14
CA ASN A 789 4.40 -38.67 -21.33
C ASN A 789 4.40 -37.14 -21.55
N GLN A 790 3.26 -36.54 -21.89
CA GLN A 790 3.08 -35.11 -22.11
C GLN A 790 1.69 -34.65 -21.71
N LYS A 791 1.55 -33.39 -21.30
CA LYS A 791 0.22 -32.79 -21.06
C LYS A 791 -0.61 -32.88 -22.33
N ALA A 792 -1.80 -33.46 -22.22
CA ALA A 792 -2.69 -33.65 -23.36
C ALA A 792 -4.14 -33.40 -22.96
N THR A 793 -4.90 -32.82 -23.87
CA THR A 793 -6.36 -32.81 -23.84
C THR A 793 -6.84 -33.74 -24.93
N LEU A 794 -7.55 -34.79 -24.54
CA LEU A 794 -8.05 -35.83 -25.43
C LEU A 794 -9.57 -35.85 -25.35
N ASN A 795 -10.22 -36.01 -26.49
CA ASN A 795 -11.66 -36.22 -26.56
C ASN A 795 -11.90 -37.73 -26.67
N PHE A 796 -12.58 -38.26 -25.68
CA PHE A 796 -12.89 -39.66 -25.50
C PHE A 796 -14.33 -39.91 -25.94
N LEU A 797 -14.53 -40.93 -26.78
CA LEU A 797 -15.85 -41.40 -27.21
C LEU A 797 -16.21 -42.67 -26.45
N LYS A 798 -17.50 -42.84 -26.17
CA LYS A 798 -17.99 -44.04 -25.50
C LYS A 798 -17.86 -45.23 -26.45
N GLU A 799 -17.35 -46.36 -25.96
CA GLU A 799 -17.38 -47.63 -26.73
C GLU A 799 -18.79 -48.20 -26.84
#